data_AF-A0A537YET9-F1
#
_entry.id   AF-A0A537YET9-F1
#
_cell.length_a   1.000
_cell.length_b   1.000
_cell.length_c   1.000
_cell.angle_alpha   90.00
_cell.angle_beta   90.00
_cell.angle_gamma   90.00
#
_symmetry.space_group_name_H-M   'P 1'
#
loop_
_entity.id
_entity.type
_entity.pdbx_description
1 polymer ?
#
loop_
_entity_poly.entity_id
_entity_poly.type
_entity_poly.pdbx_seq_one_letter_code
_entity_poly.pdbx_strand_id
1 'polypeptide(L)'
;MDITPHEPAAHLGPSRNGLEAMPKPCPGSARDVRMRPTGEGVLGMRKREIQVYEAVRARAPGTAEAAPDGRASWPGVWGKLGVKRTTARTTRRRRPAAGKDVWRALTDRIDPAKDRPKLADDIEVKKFSARSGDYVMMANLRDLIHYKFDAGDAEIIALMDGTRSIEEIVVQRLEESGEIELSGVADLVLTLYQGNFLDRPYVDVDAAVARALKPGTSVSRKFRTFAKTLTIEFGSPQRLVEKLHNAGLRVFFNPLVNVVTVAISLAGLVAFFVVVHRKEFSIGGGSSLAAEGLILLALNYFLTFAHEVGHAIVLVRHGRRVKGAGFQIYFGSPAWFVDSTDSLMMEPKYRIASSFAGPYADMFLAGIGSLIILIWPHIAVGHVMYKFVVLNYFLIFLNLIPLLELDGYYILADALRIPDLRPRSLSFLRYDFIRKLRKREPFHSNEVGLLAYGILGVVASAALLVTGALYWKELFGGFVIALWNGGLVTRILLILLGLFVGGPLIRGTVGLVRFLARKIRAIWRAVRFRFEQSWRIEAAELIDALPIFDDVPEDTLSDLAGRVKLRSVGPGHVIVRQGERAEAFYVVRSGQLEVYETDAATQKETILRVLGAGESFGELAVATASVRTASVRAFEQSELFQIDRNTFHLLLADMIK
;
A
#
# COMPACT_ATOMS: atom_id res chain seq x y z
N MET A 1 -26.75 -15.08 70.37
CA MET A 1 -25.35 -14.92 69.92
C MET A 1 -25.41 -14.08 68.68
N ASP A 2 -24.73 -12.95 68.77
CA ASP A 2 -25.07 -11.69 68.14
C ASP A 2 -24.87 -11.62 66.62
N ILE A 3 -25.72 -10.78 66.06
CA ILE A 3 -25.75 -10.27 64.71
C ILE A 3 -24.96 -8.95 64.71
N THR A 4 -24.47 -8.56 63.53
CA THR A 4 -24.14 -7.18 63.08
C THR A 4 -22.64 -6.80 63.10
N PRO A 5 -22.23 -5.75 62.33
CA PRO A 5 -21.57 -5.88 61.03
C PRO A 5 -20.33 -4.94 60.98
N HIS A 6 -19.72 -4.66 59.81
CA HIS A 6 -19.22 -3.30 59.52
C HIS A 6 -18.84 -3.14 58.04
N GLU A 7 -19.55 -2.24 57.38
CA GLU A 7 -19.15 -1.45 56.21
C GLU A 7 -18.80 -0.02 56.75
N PRO A 8 -18.40 0.98 55.94
CA PRO A 8 -17.16 1.21 55.20
C PRO A 8 -16.49 2.57 55.58
N ALA A 9 -15.42 2.95 54.85
CA ALA A 9 -15.11 4.31 54.36
C ALA A 9 -13.72 4.91 54.68
N ALA A 10 -13.07 5.33 53.58
CA ALA A 10 -12.30 6.57 53.36
C ALA A 10 -11.10 6.91 54.28
N HIS A 11 -9.90 7.04 53.68
CA HIS A 11 -9.29 8.34 53.33
C HIS A 11 -7.82 8.18 52.85
N LEU A 12 -7.52 8.89 51.76
CA LEU A 12 -6.32 9.71 51.45
C LEU A 12 -4.91 9.20 51.87
N GLY A 13 -4.00 9.15 50.88
CA GLY A 13 -2.61 8.64 50.96
C GLY A 13 -1.61 9.51 51.74
N PRO A 14 -0.29 9.57 51.39
CA PRO A 14 0.50 8.81 50.41
C PRO A 14 1.63 7.99 51.08
N SER A 15 2.19 6.99 50.38
CA SER A 15 3.47 6.38 50.77
C SER A 15 4.33 6.09 49.55
N ARG A 16 5.34 6.94 49.37
CA ARG A 16 6.53 6.65 48.57
C ARG A 16 7.33 5.56 49.27
N ASN A 17 7.71 4.54 48.50
CA ASN A 17 8.89 3.67 48.60
C ASN A 17 8.52 2.18 48.57
N GLY A 18 8.92 1.55 47.47
CA GLY A 18 8.81 0.14 47.20
C GLY A 18 9.44 -0.16 45.85
N LEU A 19 10.73 0.16 45.71
CA LEU A 19 11.57 -0.38 44.64
C LEU A 19 11.71 -1.89 44.90
N GLU A 20 10.91 -2.70 44.21
CA GLU A 20 11.20 -4.13 44.02
C GLU A 20 11.23 -4.46 42.53
N ALA A 21 12.43 -4.90 42.13
CA ALA A 21 12.90 -5.48 40.88
C ALA A 21 11.84 -5.82 39.80
N MET A 22 11.87 -5.06 38.70
CA MET A 22 11.38 -5.54 37.41
C MET A 22 12.32 -6.63 36.85
N PRO A 23 11.80 -7.71 36.24
CA PRO A 23 12.63 -8.66 35.51
C PRO A 23 13.23 -7.99 34.27
N LYS A 24 14.53 -8.20 34.06
CA LYS A 24 15.29 -7.72 32.90
C LYS A 24 14.58 -8.10 31.58
N PRO A 25 14.42 -7.17 30.62
CA PRO A 25 13.93 -7.55 29.30
C PRO A 25 14.96 -8.43 28.59
N CYS A 26 14.51 -9.54 28.02
CA CYS A 26 15.32 -10.43 27.19
C CYS A 26 15.98 -9.63 26.04
N PRO A 27 17.30 -9.76 25.84
CA PRO A 27 17.96 -9.12 24.71
C PRO A 27 17.69 -9.95 23.45
N GLY A 28 16.84 -9.44 22.55
CA GLY A 28 16.71 -10.02 21.22
C GLY A 28 15.32 -9.97 20.59
N SER A 29 14.81 -8.77 20.28
CA SER A 29 13.79 -8.63 19.21
C SER A 29 13.77 -7.26 18.53
N ALA A 30 14.66 -6.33 18.87
CA ALA A 30 14.82 -5.08 18.14
C ALA A 30 15.73 -5.32 16.94
N ARG A 31 15.14 -5.50 15.75
CA ARG A 31 15.61 -4.98 14.45
C ARG A 31 14.79 -5.54 13.29
N ASP A 32 14.41 -4.61 12.40
CA ASP A 32 13.99 -4.79 11.01
C ASP A 32 12.55 -5.25 10.73
N VAL A 33 11.55 -4.46 11.17
CA VAL A 33 10.28 -4.33 10.42
C VAL A 33 10.38 -3.10 9.53
N ARG A 34 11.08 -3.24 8.41
CA ARG A 34 11.10 -2.25 7.34
C ARG A 34 9.67 -1.99 6.85
N MET A 35 9.12 -0.81 7.13
CA MET A 35 7.97 -0.30 6.40
C MET A 35 8.31 -0.33 4.91
N ARG A 36 7.59 -1.15 4.15
CA ARG A 36 7.55 -0.99 2.70
C ARG A 36 6.52 0.09 2.39
N PRO A 37 6.90 1.21 1.78
CA PRO A 37 5.92 2.05 1.12
C PRO A 37 5.26 1.20 0.02
N THR A 38 3.92 1.25 -0.06
CA THR A 38 3.18 0.85 -1.25
C THR A 38 3.57 1.79 -2.40
N GLY A 39 4.74 1.51 -2.98
CA GLY A 39 5.44 2.39 -3.91
C GLY A 39 4.98 2.21 -5.35
N GLU A 40 4.23 3.20 -5.86
CA GLU A 40 4.33 3.66 -7.26
C GLU A 40 4.45 5.19 -7.39
N GLY A 41 4.32 5.98 -6.32
CA GLY A 41 4.25 7.45 -6.42
C GLY A 41 5.59 8.19 -6.52
N VAL A 42 6.64 7.73 -5.85
CA VAL A 42 7.79 8.61 -5.53
C VAL A 42 8.85 8.67 -6.63
N LEU A 43 9.08 7.60 -7.38
CA LEU A 43 10.12 7.59 -8.44
C LEU A 43 9.65 8.27 -9.76
N GLY A 44 8.36 8.50 -9.92
CA GLY A 44 7.77 9.15 -11.10
C GLY A 44 7.83 10.68 -11.07
N MET A 45 8.01 11.28 -9.88
CA MET A 45 7.97 12.75 -9.70
C MET A 45 9.22 13.43 -10.24
N ARG A 46 10.43 12.90 -10.00
CA ARG A 46 11.69 13.54 -10.45
C ARG A 46 11.78 13.75 -11.97
N LYS A 47 11.15 12.88 -12.79
CA LYS A 47 11.11 13.06 -14.26
C LYS A 47 10.07 14.08 -14.73
N ARG A 48 8.98 14.28 -13.98
CA ARG A 48 7.94 15.27 -14.33
C ARG A 48 8.30 16.67 -13.89
N GLU A 49 8.99 16.82 -12.76
CA GLU A 49 9.49 18.10 -12.27
C GLU A 49 10.50 18.73 -13.25
N ILE A 50 11.37 17.91 -13.86
CA ILE A 50 12.32 18.38 -14.89
C ILE A 50 11.59 18.86 -16.16
N GLN A 51 10.54 18.13 -16.60
CA GLN A 51 9.75 18.52 -17.79
C GLN A 51 8.91 19.79 -17.59
N VAL A 52 8.37 20.01 -16.38
CA VAL A 52 7.61 21.23 -16.07
C VAL A 52 8.57 22.44 -15.96
N TYR A 53 9.77 22.25 -15.42
CA TYR A 53 10.77 23.30 -15.33
C TYR A 53 11.25 23.75 -16.73
N GLU A 54 11.45 22.82 -17.67
CA GLU A 54 11.81 23.14 -19.06
C GLU A 54 10.66 23.83 -19.83
N ALA A 55 9.40 23.42 -19.61
CA ALA A 55 8.24 24.04 -20.25
C ALA A 55 7.96 25.48 -19.76
N VAL A 56 8.27 25.78 -18.49
CA VAL A 56 8.19 27.14 -17.93
C VAL A 56 9.36 28.00 -18.43
N ARG A 57 10.56 27.44 -18.55
CA ARG A 57 11.73 28.14 -19.08
C ARG A 57 11.59 28.49 -20.57
N ALA A 58 10.94 27.64 -21.36
CA ALA A 58 10.68 27.87 -22.78
C ALA A 58 9.61 28.96 -23.07
N ARG A 59 8.93 29.49 -22.04
CA ARG A 59 7.83 30.46 -22.19
C ARG A 59 8.06 31.81 -21.49
N ALA A 60 9.24 32.05 -20.93
CA ALA A 60 9.59 33.37 -20.43
C ALA A 60 9.78 34.34 -21.61
N PRO A 61 9.01 35.44 -21.71
CA PRO A 61 9.30 36.48 -22.69
C PRO A 61 10.63 37.14 -22.36
N GLY A 62 11.44 37.40 -23.39
CA GLY A 62 12.70 38.11 -23.28
C GLY A 62 12.55 39.49 -22.63
N THR A 63 13.60 39.88 -21.91
CA THR A 63 13.99 41.24 -21.51
C THR A 63 13.01 42.35 -21.90
N ALA A 64 12.19 42.79 -20.95
CA ALA A 64 11.43 44.03 -21.07
C ALA A 64 12.21 45.17 -20.40
N GLU A 65 12.62 46.15 -21.19
CA GLU A 65 13.15 47.45 -20.76
C GLU A 65 12.16 48.18 -19.85
N ALA A 66 12.70 48.88 -18.86
CA ALA A 66 11.95 49.63 -17.86
C ALA A 66 11.34 50.90 -18.47
N ALA A 67 10.01 51.03 -18.42
CA ALA A 67 9.32 52.29 -18.68
C ALA A 67 9.36 53.19 -17.42
N PRO A 68 9.57 54.51 -17.56
CA PRO A 68 9.82 55.42 -16.45
C PRO A 68 8.51 56.02 -15.89
N ASP A 69 7.57 55.20 -15.47
CA ASP A 69 6.49 55.63 -14.58
C ASP A 69 6.01 54.46 -13.72
N GLY A 70 6.09 54.63 -12.40
CA GLY A 70 5.96 53.55 -11.41
C GLY A 70 4.55 52.97 -11.24
N ARG A 71 3.86 52.58 -12.32
CA ARG A 71 2.57 51.87 -12.30
C ARG A 71 2.55 50.70 -13.29
N ALA A 72 3.10 49.56 -12.88
CA ALA A 72 2.84 48.29 -13.55
C ALA A 72 1.45 47.75 -13.15
N SER A 73 0.44 47.96 -13.99
CA SER A 73 -0.82 47.22 -13.90
C SER A 73 -0.67 45.86 -14.57
N TRP A 74 -0.55 44.80 -13.78
CA TRP A 74 -0.65 43.42 -14.26
C TRP A 74 -2.12 43.09 -14.57
N PRO A 75 -2.48 42.57 -15.75
CA PRO A 75 -3.80 42.00 -15.98
C PRO A 75 -3.87 40.67 -15.22
N GLY A 76 -4.22 40.75 -13.94
CA GLY A 76 -4.09 39.63 -13.00
C GLY A 76 -5.18 38.57 -13.17
N VAL A 77 -4.74 37.34 -13.41
CA VAL A 77 -5.44 36.06 -13.17
C VAL A 77 -6.21 36.04 -11.83
N TRP A 78 -5.73 36.81 -10.85
CA TRP A 78 -6.32 37.01 -9.53
C TRP A 78 -7.71 37.68 -9.54
N GLY A 79 -8.07 38.43 -10.58
CA GLY A 79 -9.41 39.02 -10.71
C GLY A 79 -10.52 37.99 -10.96
N LYS A 80 -10.17 36.82 -11.52
CA LYS A 80 -11.13 35.74 -11.81
C LYS A 80 -11.35 34.78 -10.63
N LEU A 81 -10.62 34.93 -9.53
CA LEU A 81 -10.68 34.05 -8.35
C LEU A 81 -11.67 34.52 -7.27
N GLY A 82 -12.44 35.59 -7.48
CA GLY A 82 -13.54 35.97 -6.58
C GLY A 82 -13.14 36.27 -5.12
N VAL A 83 -11.86 36.54 -4.87
CA VAL A 83 -11.39 36.94 -3.54
C VAL A 83 -11.79 38.39 -3.30
N LYS A 84 -12.88 38.60 -2.55
CA LYS A 84 -13.26 39.93 -2.06
C LYS A 84 -12.12 40.50 -1.22
N ARG A 85 -11.43 41.52 -1.72
CA ARG A 85 -10.49 42.31 -0.93
C ARG A 85 -11.27 43.13 0.10
N THR A 86 -11.35 42.65 1.34
CA THR A 86 -11.62 43.52 2.49
C THR A 86 -10.41 44.44 2.67
N THR A 87 -10.52 45.67 2.18
CA THR A 87 -9.53 46.73 2.41
C THR A 87 -9.64 47.22 3.85
N ALA A 88 -8.94 46.55 4.76
CA ALA A 88 -8.62 47.15 6.05
C ALA A 88 -7.54 48.22 5.81
N ARG A 89 -7.84 49.46 6.21
CA ARG A 89 -6.98 50.64 6.07
C ARG A 89 -5.83 50.53 7.08
N THR A 90 -4.80 49.73 6.76
CA THR A 90 -3.60 49.61 7.58
C THR A 90 -2.65 50.77 7.30
N THR A 91 -2.35 51.53 8.35
CA THR A 91 -1.26 52.52 8.43
C THR A 91 0.03 51.96 7.84
N ARG A 92 0.62 52.74 6.94
CA ARG A 92 1.81 52.43 6.15
C ARG A 92 3.05 52.30 7.07
N ARG A 93 3.30 51.10 7.62
CA ARG A 93 4.61 50.76 8.18
C ARG A 93 5.62 50.66 7.02
N ARG A 94 6.73 51.40 7.12
CA ARG A 94 7.88 51.33 6.20
C ARG A 94 8.29 49.86 5.99
N ARG A 95 8.24 49.38 4.75
CA ARG A 95 8.84 48.09 4.35
C ARG A 95 10.36 48.26 4.24
N PRO A 96 11.19 47.37 4.83
CA PRO A 96 12.61 47.33 4.53
C PRO A 96 12.84 46.75 3.12
N ALA A 97 13.96 47.14 2.52
CA ALA A 97 14.32 46.87 1.12
C ALA A 97 14.32 45.36 0.79
N ALA A 98 13.36 44.94 -0.03
CA ALA A 98 13.15 43.56 -0.42
C ALA A 98 13.99 43.22 -1.67
N GLY A 99 14.99 42.36 -1.51
CA GLY A 99 15.74 41.78 -2.64
C GLY A 99 16.53 40.55 -2.24
N LYS A 100 17.26 40.60 -1.11
CA LYS A 100 17.99 39.45 -0.55
C LYS A 100 17.25 38.75 0.60
N ASP A 101 16.33 39.46 1.25
CA ASP A 101 15.64 39.00 2.46
C ASP A 101 14.46 38.07 2.17
N VAL A 102 13.83 38.18 0.99
CA VAL A 102 12.67 37.35 0.64
C VAL A 102 13.07 35.89 0.50
N TRP A 103 14.19 35.61 -0.20
CA TRP A 103 14.65 34.24 -0.38
C TRP A 103 15.12 33.61 0.92
N ARG A 104 15.83 34.36 1.78
CA ARG A 104 16.22 33.86 3.11
C ARG A 104 15.01 33.61 4.02
N ALA A 105 14.09 34.56 4.10
CA ALA A 105 12.84 34.41 4.84
C ALA A 105 11.93 33.31 4.28
N LEU A 106 12.02 33.02 2.99
CA LEU A 106 11.32 31.91 2.36
C LEU A 106 12.03 30.60 2.69
N THR A 107 13.35 30.50 2.53
CA THR A 107 14.15 29.32 2.91
C THR A 107 13.91 28.94 4.38
N ASP A 108 13.94 29.90 5.30
CA ASP A 108 13.64 29.67 6.72
C ASP A 108 12.18 29.25 6.97
N ARG A 109 11.24 29.60 6.08
CA ARG A 109 9.83 29.20 6.18
C ARG A 109 9.51 27.85 5.53
N ILE A 110 10.31 27.43 4.56
CA ILE A 110 10.14 26.15 3.86
C ILE A 110 11.00 25.06 4.51
N ASP A 111 11.96 25.43 5.37
CA ASP A 111 12.83 24.50 6.09
C ASP A 111 12.00 23.57 6.99
N PRO A 112 11.89 22.26 6.67
CA PRO A 112 11.10 21.33 7.45
C PRO A 112 11.62 21.18 8.88
N ALA A 113 12.93 21.34 9.12
CA ALA A 113 13.52 21.16 10.44
C ALA A 113 13.04 22.22 11.45
N LYS A 114 12.79 23.44 10.96
CA LYS A 114 12.31 24.58 11.76
C LYS A 114 10.79 24.62 11.92
N ASP A 115 10.09 23.73 11.25
CA ASP A 115 8.63 23.66 11.31
C ASP A 115 8.17 23.31 12.73
N ARG A 116 7.09 23.95 13.19
CA ARG A 116 6.53 23.73 14.53
C ARG A 116 5.14 23.12 14.40
N PRO A 117 5.04 21.78 14.25
CA PRO A 117 3.77 21.13 14.04
C PRO A 117 2.88 21.29 15.27
N LYS A 118 1.61 21.64 15.03
CA LYS A 118 0.56 21.69 16.04
C LYS A 118 -0.62 20.85 15.58
N LEU A 119 -1.12 19.96 16.42
CA LEU A 119 -2.37 19.25 16.16
C LEU A 119 -3.56 20.22 16.15
N ALA A 120 -4.51 19.99 15.25
CA ALA A 120 -5.75 20.76 15.24
C ALA A 120 -6.64 20.41 16.45
N ASP A 121 -7.44 21.37 16.91
CA ASP A 121 -8.25 21.24 18.13
C ASP A 121 -9.42 20.24 18.00
N ASP A 122 -9.78 19.86 16.77
CA ASP A 122 -10.87 18.95 16.41
C ASP A 122 -10.41 17.54 16.06
N ILE A 123 -9.17 17.20 16.42
CA ILE A 123 -8.63 15.84 16.34
C ILE A 123 -9.00 15.07 17.61
N GLU A 124 -9.67 13.93 17.44
CA GLU A 124 -9.95 13.01 18.54
C GLU A 124 -8.84 11.95 18.61
N VAL A 125 -8.25 11.76 19.79
CA VAL A 125 -7.19 10.76 20.03
C VAL A 125 -7.68 9.75 21.05
N LYS A 126 -7.55 8.46 20.76
CA LYS A 126 -7.93 7.35 21.64
C LYS A 126 -6.86 6.28 21.72
N LYS A 127 -6.58 5.84 22.94
CA LYS A 127 -5.68 4.71 23.20
C LYS A 127 -6.48 3.41 23.29
N PHE A 128 -5.95 2.35 22.70
CA PHE A 128 -6.55 1.02 22.68
C PHE A 128 -5.51 -0.03 23.04
N SER A 129 -5.94 -1.07 23.75
CA SER A 129 -5.10 -2.21 24.09
C SER A 129 -5.40 -3.41 23.20
N ALA A 130 -4.39 -3.89 22.49
CA ALA A 130 -4.45 -5.13 21.71
C ALA A 130 -3.54 -6.20 22.33
N ARG A 131 -3.76 -7.46 21.96
CA ARG A 131 -2.89 -8.58 22.40
C ARG A 131 -1.43 -8.43 21.98
N SER A 132 -1.16 -7.61 20.96
CA SER A 132 0.18 -7.38 20.43
C SER A 132 0.85 -6.10 20.91
N GLY A 133 0.23 -5.37 21.83
CA GLY A 133 0.69 -4.07 22.28
C GLY A 133 -0.41 -3.03 22.19
N ASP A 134 -0.27 -1.98 22.99
CA ASP A 134 -1.14 -0.82 22.94
C ASP A 134 -0.89 -0.02 21.65
N TYR A 135 -1.95 0.59 21.14
CA TYR A 135 -1.90 1.45 19.95
C TYR A 135 -2.80 2.66 20.14
N VAL A 136 -2.55 3.70 19.35
CA VAL A 136 -3.31 4.95 19.39
C VAL A 136 -4.04 5.13 18.06
N MET A 137 -5.33 5.45 18.15
CA MET A 137 -6.15 5.82 17.01
C MET A 137 -6.40 7.32 17.05
N MET A 138 -6.15 8.00 15.94
CA MET A 138 -6.44 9.42 15.77
C MET A 138 -7.50 9.59 14.68
N ALA A 139 -8.49 10.44 14.92
CA ALA A 139 -9.53 10.77 13.97
C ALA A 139 -9.57 12.27 13.70
N ASN A 140 -9.52 12.63 12.42
CA ASN A 140 -9.87 13.95 11.94
C ASN A 140 -11.39 14.01 11.71
N LEU A 141 -12.10 14.73 12.57
CA LEU A 141 -13.57 14.81 12.57
C LEU A 141 -14.15 15.65 11.42
N ARG A 142 -13.31 16.41 10.69
CA ARG A 142 -13.72 17.19 9.50
C ARG A 142 -13.87 16.30 8.28
N ASP A 143 -12.85 15.50 8.03
CA ASP A 143 -12.71 14.68 6.83
C ASP A 143 -13.04 13.19 7.07
N LEU A 144 -13.28 12.82 8.33
CA LEU A 144 -13.49 11.44 8.80
C LEU A 144 -12.36 10.52 8.30
N ILE A 145 -11.13 10.98 8.52
CA ILE A 145 -9.90 10.24 8.23
C ILE A 145 -9.36 9.73 9.56
N HIS A 146 -8.91 8.47 9.58
CA HIS A 146 -8.41 7.83 10.77
C HIS A 146 -7.02 7.25 10.53
N TYR A 147 -6.10 7.50 11.46
CA TYR A 147 -4.77 6.90 11.47
C TYR A 147 -4.52 6.10 12.74
N LYS A 148 -3.87 4.95 12.55
CA LYS A 148 -3.44 4.06 13.61
C LYS A 148 -1.94 4.23 13.77
N PHE A 149 -1.53 4.59 14.96
CA PHE A 149 -0.15 4.80 15.36
C PHE A 149 0.23 3.80 16.46
N ASP A 150 1.50 3.43 16.52
CA ASP A 150 2.02 2.69 17.66
C ASP A 150 2.20 3.60 18.89
N ALA A 151 2.64 3.02 20.01
CA ALA A 151 2.85 3.78 21.23
C ALA A 151 3.97 4.83 21.10
N GLY A 152 5.02 4.54 20.32
CA GLY A 152 6.16 5.44 20.15
C GLY A 152 5.82 6.65 19.29
N ASP A 153 5.11 6.45 18.18
CA ASP A 153 4.57 7.52 17.34
C ASP A 153 3.65 8.44 18.14
N ALA A 154 2.83 7.87 19.03
CA ALA A 154 1.92 8.65 19.87
C ALA A 154 2.63 9.58 20.87
N GLU A 155 3.79 9.16 21.38
CA GLU A 155 4.64 9.99 22.25
C GLU A 155 5.21 11.18 21.46
N ILE A 156 5.69 10.95 20.24
CA ILE A 156 6.17 12.00 19.34
C ILE A 156 5.06 13.00 19.02
N ILE A 157 3.86 12.49 18.71
CA ILE A 157 2.68 13.31 18.41
C ILE A 157 2.30 14.19 19.60
N ALA A 158 2.45 13.70 20.84
CA ALA A 158 2.17 14.48 22.04
C ALA A 158 3.11 15.69 22.21
N LEU A 159 4.29 15.68 21.58
CA LEU A 159 5.23 16.81 21.57
C LEU A 159 4.86 17.88 20.52
N MET A 160 3.92 17.60 19.60
CA MET A 160 3.47 18.50 18.52
C MET A 160 2.43 19.51 19.03
N ASP A 161 2.85 20.37 19.95
CA ASP A 161 2.03 21.43 20.57
C ASP A 161 2.15 22.81 19.89
N GLY A 162 2.98 22.90 18.84
CA GLY A 162 3.29 24.14 18.12
C GLY A 162 4.38 25.00 18.77
N THR A 163 4.94 24.58 19.91
CA THR A 163 6.05 25.29 20.57
C THR A 163 7.40 24.75 20.13
N ARG A 164 7.51 23.42 19.94
CA ARG A 164 8.74 22.74 19.55
C ARG A 164 8.90 22.64 18.04
N SER A 165 10.13 22.78 17.54
CA SER A 165 10.47 22.49 16.14
C SER A 165 10.63 20.98 15.89
N ILE A 166 10.56 20.54 14.63
CA ILE A 166 10.86 19.14 14.27
C ILE A 166 12.27 18.75 14.73
N GLU A 167 13.26 19.64 14.58
CA GLU A 167 14.62 19.43 15.06
C GLU A 167 14.66 19.20 16.58
N GLU A 168 13.98 20.05 17.37
CA GLU A 168 13.92 19.92 18.83
C GLU A 168 13.24 18.60 19.26
N ILE A 169 12.18 18.19 18.56
CA ILE A 169 11.49 16.91 18.81
C ILE A 169 12.41 15.72 18.53
N VAL A 170 13.16 15.75 17.42
CA VAL A 170 14.13 14.68 17.08
C VAL A 170 15.24 14.62 18.12
N VAL A 171 15.80 15.77 18.51
CA VAL A 171 16.90 15.83 19.50
C VAL A 171 16.45 15.27 20.83
N GLN A 172 15.27 15.66 21.32
CA GLN A 172 14.71 15.10 22.55
C GLN A 172 14.51 13.57 22.43
N ARG A 173 14.00 13.09 21.29
CA ARG A 173 13.80 11.66 21.09
C ARG A 173 15.12 10.89 21.07
N LEU A 174 16.15 11.46 20.46
CA LEU A 174 17.51 10.89 20.44
C LEU A 174 18.07 10.75 21.86
N GLU A 175 17.87 11.75 22.72
CA GLU A 175 18.31 11.70 24.12
C GLU A 175 17.59 10.61 24.92
N GLU A 176 16.31 10.36 24.62
CA GLU A 176 15.48 9.37 25.32
C GLU A 176 15.64 7.92 24.81
N SER A 177 15.74 7.71 23.48
CA SER A 177 15.87 6.36 22.89
C SER A 177 17.31 5.92 22.64
N GLY A 178 18.25 6.86 22.50
CA GLY A 178 19.60 6.59 22.00
C GLY A 178 19.67 6.26 20.50
N GLU A 179 18.57 6.34 19.75
CA GLU A 179 18.51 6.05 18.31
C GLU A 179 18.12 7.30 17.50
N ILE A 180 18.95 7.67 16.50
CA ILE A 180 18.67 8.78 15.58
C ILE A 180 17.68 8.31 14.51
N GLU A 181 16.41 8.68 14.62
CA GLU A 181 15.40 8.37 13.59
C GLU A 181 14.76 9.64 12.99
N LEU A 182 15.61 10.52 12.43
CA LEU A 182 15.22 11.79 11.82
C LEU A 182 14.16 11.65 10.70
N SER A 183 14.26 10.59 9.88
CA SER A 183 13.30 10.33 8.81
C SER A 183 11.91 9.96 9.35
N GLY A 184 11.83 9.29 10.50
CA GLY A 184 10.56 8.86 11.09
C GLY A 184 9.68 10.04 11.49
N VAL A 185 10.25 11.04 12.18
CA VAL A 185 9.50 12.22 12.63
C VAL A 185 9.03 13.08 11.46
N ALA A 186 9.90 13.32 10.46
CA ALA A 186 9.55 14.12 9.29
C ALA A 186 8.44 13.45 8.44
N ASP A 187 8.53 12.14 8.23
CA ASP A 187 7.51 11.36 7.51
C ASP A 187 6.18 11.33 8.29
N LEU A 188 6.23 11.26 9.63
CA LEU A 188 5.06 11.32 10.49
C LEU A 188 4.37 12.68 10.39
N VAL A 189 5.12 13.79 10.50
CA VAL A 189 4.57 15.15 10.34
C VAL A 189 3.97 15.34 8.95
N LEU A 190 4.64 14.84 7.90
CA LEU A 190 4.11 14.91 6.54
C LEU A 190 2.81 14.11 6.40
N THR A 191 2.74 12.92 7.01
CA THR A 191 1.53 12.08 7.01
C THR A 191 0.37 12.78 7.71
N LEU A 192 0.62 13.37 8.89
CA LEU A 192 -0.37 14.15 9.63
C LEU A 192 -0.80 15.41 8.86
N TYR A 193 0.14 16.09 8.21
CA TYR A 193 -0.16 17.23 7.35
C TYR A 193 -1.07 16.81 6.20
N GLN A 194 -0.71 15.80 5.42
CA GLN A 194 -1.53 15.30 4.29
C GLN A 194 -2.91 14.80 4.72
N GLY A 195 -3.01 14.19 5.91
CA GLY A 195 -4.28 13.77 6.52
C GLY A 195 -5.08 14.91 7.17
N ASN A 196 -4.59 16.15 7.09
CA ASN A 196 -5.23 17.34 7.63
C ASN A 196 -5.44 17.28 9.16
N PHE A 197 -4.50 16.63 9.87
CA PHE A 197 -4.47 16.50 11.34
C PHE A 197 -3.79 17.68 12.05
N LEU A 198 -3.01 18.47 11.31
CA LEU A 198 -2.36 19.67 11.84
C LEU A 198 -3.29 20.89 11.75
N ASP A 199 -2.98 21.94 12.51
CA ASP A 199 -3.73 23.21 12.53
C ASP A 199 -3.78 23.89 11.15
N ARG A 200 -2.70 23.76 10.39
CA ARG A 200 -2.60 24.24 9.02
C ARG A 200 -3.28 23.26 8.07
N PRO A 201 -4.21 23.74 7.23
CA PRO A 201 -4.92 22.86 6.33
C PRO A 201 -4.02 22.40 5.19
N TYR A 202 -4.14 21.12 4.82
CA TYR A 202 -3.48 20.62 3.62
C TYR A 202 -4.11 21.20 2.36
N VAL A 203 -3.27 21.68 1.44
CA VAL A 203 -3.70 22.15 0.12
C VAL A 203 -2.98 21.35 -0.95
N ASP A 204 -3.71 20.49 -1.65
CA ASP A 204 -3.23 19.82 -2.85
C ASP A 204 -3.17 20.83 -4.01
N VAL A 205 -1.99 21.44 -4.17
CA VAL A 205 -1.71 22.45 -5.18
C VAL A 205 -1.88 21.85 -6.59
N ASP A 206 -1.40 20.62 -6.81
CA ASP A 206 -1.48 19.96 -8.11
C ASP A 206 -2.94 19.72 -8.52
N ALA A 207 -3.77 19.23 -7.62
CA ALA A 207 -5.19 19.04 -7.87
C ALA A 207 -5.93 20.38 -8.05
N ALA A 208 -5.55 21.42 -7.30
CA ALA A 208 -6.12 22.76 -7.47
C ALA A 208 -5.77 23.35 -8.85
N VAL A 209 -4.51 23.25 -9.28
CA VAL A 209 -4.04 23.72 -10.59
C VAL A 209 -4.68 22.89 -11.72
N ALA A 210 -4.74 21.57 -11.59
CA ALA A 210 -5.38 20.71 -12.58
C ALA A 210 -6.88 21.02 -12.74
N ARG A 211 -7.59 21.34 -11.64
CA ARG A 211 -8.99 21.80 -11.66
C ARG A 211 -9.14 23.14 -12.36
N ALA A 212 -8.22 24.08 -12.13
CA ALA A 212 -8.23 25.38 -12.79
C ALA A 212 -7.96 25.28 -14.30
N LEU A 213 -7.08 24.37 -14.72
CA LEU A 213 -6.70 24.18 -16.13
C LEU A 213 -7.75 23.43 -16.97
N LYS A 214 -8.61 22.61 -16.35
CA LYS A 214 -9.65 21.83 -17.06
C LYS A 214 -11.03 21.99 -16.40
N PRO A 215 -11.74 23.11 -16.66
CA PRO A 215 -13.10 23.31 -16.17
C PRO A 215 -14.09 22.39 -16.90
N GLY A 216 -14.18 21.13 -16.50
CA GLY A 216 -15.25 20.23 -16.95
C GLY A 216 -16.59 20.56 -16.29
N THR A 217 -17.70 20.36 -17.00
CA THR A 217 -19.06 20.48 -16.45
C THR A 217 -19.26 19.55 -15.24
N SER A 218 -20.14 19.93 -14.30
CA SER A 218 -20.44 19.14 -13.10
C SER A 218 -20.89 17.71 -13.45
N VAL A 219 -21.66 17.54 -14.53
CA VAL A 219 -22.16 16.25 -15.01
C VAL A 219 -21.03 15.37 -15.54
N SER A 220 -20.15 15.90 -16.40
CA SER A 220 -18.99 15.14 -16.93
C SER A 220 -18.07 14.68 -15.79
N ARG A 221 -17.95 15.49 -14.73
CA ARG A 221 -17.18 15.13 -13.53
C ARG A 221 -17.83 14.00 -12.76
N LYS A 222 -19.14 14.08 -12.47
CA LYS A 222 -19.88 13.01 -11.79
C LYS A 222 -19.82 11.69 -12.56
N PHE A 223 -20.02 11.73 -13.88
CA PHE A 223 -19.90 10.54 -14.73
C PHE A 223 -18.48 9.96 -14.70
N ARG A 224 -17.45 10.79 -14.78
CA ARG A 224 -16.06 10.34 -14.70
C ARG A 224 -15.72 9.75 -13.34
N THR A 225 -16.24 10.32 -12.25
CA THR A 225 -16.08 9.76 -10.90
C THR A 225 -16.79 8.41 -10.84
N PHE A 226 -18.07 8.32 -11.23
CA PHE A 226 -18.80 7.06 -11.29
C PHE A 226 -18.11 6.00 -12.16
N ALA A 227 -17.63 6.34 -13.36
CA ALA A 227 -16.92 5.38 -14.22
C ALA A 227 -15.59 4.88 -13.62
N LYS A 228 -15.03 5.62 -12.65
CA LYS A 228 -13.80 5.25 -11.93
C LYS A 228 -14.07 4.47 -10.65
N THR A 229 -15.04 4.93 -9.86
CA THR A 229 -15.33 4.39 -8.52
C THR A 229 -16.46 3.37 -8.53
N LEU A 230 -17.32 3.42 -9.55
CA LEU A 230 -18.60 2.71 -9.64
C LEU A 230 -19.53 3.00 -8.45
N THR A 231 -19.37 4.18 -7.82
CA THR A 231 -20.14 4.62 -6.66
C THR A 231 -20.98 5.85 -6.95
N ILE A 232 -22.15 5.91 -6.34
CA ILE A 232 -23.08 7.04 -6.30
C ILE A 232 -23.35 7.32 -4.82
N GLU A 233 -22.76 8.41 -4.31
CA GLU A 233 -22.95 8.85 -2.93
C GLU A 233 -24.17 9.76 -2.79
N PHE A 234 -24.86 9.63 -1.66
CA PHE A 234 -25.90 10.56 -1.26
C PHE A 234 -25.31 11.91 -0.81
N GLY A 235 -26.05 12.99 -1.04
CA GLY A 235 -25.55 14.34 -0.72
C GLY A 235 -25.36 14.64 0.78
N SER A 236 -26.07 13.92 1.65
CA SER A 236 -25.98 14.08 3.11
C SER A 236 -26.35 12.77 3.84
N PRO A 237 -25.46 11.76 3.82
CA PRO A 237 -25.75 10.44 4.39
C PRO A 237 -26.00 10.52 5.90
N GLN A 238 -25.18 11.28 6.63
CA GLN A 238 -25.34 11.50 8.08
C GLN A 238 -26.77 11.95 8.45
N ARG A 239 -27.28 13.01 7.80
CA ARG A 239 -28.61 13.56 8.09
C ARG A 239 -29.73 12.58 7.77
N LEU A 240 -29.57 11.77 6.72
CA LEU A 240 -30.54 10.74 6.36
C LEU A 240 -30.63 9.68 7.46
N VAL A 241 -29.48 9.16 7.91
CA VAL A 241 -29.42 8.14 8.96
C VAL A 241 -29.92 8.67 10.29
N GLU A 242 -29.56 9.91 10.67
CA GLU A 242 -30.09 10.56 11.88
C GLU A 242 -31.62 10.69 11.85
N LYS A 243 -32.20 11.05 10.70
CA LYS A 243 -33.66 11.09 10.52
C LYS A 243 -34.27 9.70 10.69
N LEU A 244 -33.70 8.67 10.07
CA LEU A 244 -34.19 7.29 10.20
C LEU A 244 -34.09 6.77 11.63
N HIS A 245 -32.97 7.03 12.31
CA HIS A 245 -32.78 6.74 13.73
C HIS A 245 -33.87 7.41 14.58
N ASN A 246 -34.08 8.72 14.41
CA ASN A 246 -35.03 9.48 15.22
C ASN A 246 -36.50 9.22 14.86
N ALA A 247 -36.81 8.85 13.62
CA ALA A 247 -38.18 8.62 13.15
C ALA A 247 -38.78 7.29 13.65
N GLY A 248 -37.96 6.31 14.04
CA GLY A 248 -38.49 5.05 14.58
C GLY A 248 -37.44 3.98 14.88
N LEU A 249 -36.28 4.01 14.22
CA LEU A 249 -35.31 2.93 14.40
C LEU A 249 -34.58 2.99 15.76
N ARG A 250 -34.65 4.11 16.49
CA ARG A 250 -34.23 4.21 17.89
C ARG A 250 -34.94 3.18 18.79
N VAL A 251 -36.15 2.74 18.44
CA VAL A 251 -36.96 1.80 19.22
C VAL A 251 -36.28 0.42 19.34
N PHE A 252 -35.49 0.00 18.35
CA PHE A 252 -34.73 -1.26 18.39
C PHE A 252 -33.63 -1.28 19.47
N PHE A 253 -33.24 -0.13 20.02
CA PHE A 253 -32.32 -0.05 21.16
C PHE A 253 -33.02 -0.12 22.52
N ASN A 254 -34.35 -0.16 22.56
CA ASN A 254 -35.08 -0.43 23.78
C ASN A 254 -34.87 -1.91 24.17
N PRO A 255 -34.44 -2.23 25.41
CA PRO A 255 -34.21 -3.60 25.83
C PRO A 255 -35.40 -4.54 25.60
N LEU A 256 -36.64 -4.08 25.83
CA LEU A 256 -37.84 -4.91 25.65
C LEU A 256 -38.08 -5.23 24.18
N VAL A 257 -37.94 -4.22 23.31
CA VAL A 257 -38.10 -4.41 21.86
C VAL A 257 -37.02 -5.32 21.33
N ASN A 258 -35.78 -5.14 21.79
CA ASN A 258 -34.67 -5.99 21.40
C ASN A 258 -34.88 -7.47 21.79
N VAL A 259 -35.43 -7.73 22.98
CA VAL A 259 -35.80 -9.10 23.39
C VAL A 259 -36.85 -9.69 22.44
N VAL A 260 -37.88 -8.92 22.08
CA VAL A 260 -38.92 -9.35 21.14
C VAL A 260 -38.34 -9.62 19.76
N THR A 261 -37.49 -8.75 19.23
CA THR A 261 -36.90 -8.90 17.90
C THR A 261 -35.91 -10.07 17.86
N VAL A 262 -35.12 -10.30 18.92
CA VAL A 262 -34.30 -11.52 19.07
C VAL A 262 -35.18 -12.77 19.10
N ALA A 263 -36.28 -12.76 19.86
CA ALA A 263 -37.20 -13.89 19.91
C ALA A 263 -37.82 -14.19 18.54
N ILE A 264 -38.20 -13.16 17.77
CA ILE A 264 -38.68 -13.30 16.39
C ILE A 264 -37.61 -13.89 15.48
N SER A 265 -36.37 -13.41 15.55
CA SER A 265 -35.25 -13.96 14.75
C SER A 265 -35.00 -15.44 15.06
N LEU A 266 -35.02 -15.83 16.35
CA LEU A 266 -34.83 -17.22 16.77
C LEU A 266 -36.01 -18.11 16.37
N ALA A 267 -37.25 -17.68 16.62
CA ALA A 267 -38.44 -18.40 16.22
C ALA A 267 -38.54 -18.55 14.70
N GLY A 268 -38.15 -17.51 13.96
CA GLY A 268 -38.06 -17.52 12.51
C GLY A 268 -37.01 -18.49 11.98
N LEU A 269 -35.84 -18.61 12.62
CA LEU A 269 -34.84 -19.61 12.24
C LEU A 269 -35.36 -21.04 12.47
N VAL A 270 -36.05 -21.30 13.58
CA VAL A 270 -36.71 -22.59 13.81
C VAL A 270 -37.79 -22.84 12.75
N ALA A 271 -38.63 -21.84 12.46
CA ALA A 271 -39.66 -21.91 11.43
C ALA A 271 -39.09 -22.23 10.05
N PHE A 272 -37.94 -21.65 9.70
CA PHE A 272 -37.23 -21.94 8.46
C PHE A 272 -36.88 -23.43 8.34
N PHE A 273 -36.28 -24.02 9.37
CA PHE A 273 -35.96 -25.45 9.35
C PHE A 273 -37.21 -26.32 9.24
N VAL A 274 -38.31 -25.94 9.91
CA VAL A 274 -39.59 -26.64 9.78
C VAL A 274 -40.13 -26.56 8.35
N VAL A 275 -40.16 -25.37 7.74
CA VAL A 275 -40.64 -25.17 6.36
C VAL A 275 -39.80 -25.96 5.35
N VAL A 276 -38.47 -25.92 5.48
CA VAL A 276 -37.56 -26.70 4.61
C VAL A 276 -37.79 -28.21 4.80
N HIS A 277 -38.00 -28.67 6.03
CA HIS A 277 -38.22 -30.08 6.32
C HIS A 277 -39.56 -30.60 5.77
N ARG A 278 -40.61 -29.76 5.77
CA ARG A 278 -41.93 -30.13 5.23
C ARG A 278 -41.94 -30.33 3.71
N LYS A 279 -40.93 -29.85 2.98
CA LYS A 279 -40.81 -29.96 1.52
C LYS A 279 -42.03 -29.45 0.74
N GLU A 280 -42.81 -28.55 1.34
CA GLU A 280 -43.99 -27.91 0.73
C GLU A 280 -43.60 -26.96 -0.42
N PHE A 281 -42.38 -26.41 -0.36
CA PHE A 281 -41.84 -25.48 -1.35
C PHE A 281 -40.61 -26.05 -2.05
N SER A 282 -40.45 -25.68 -3.32
CA SER A 282 -39.26 -25.99 -4.12
C SER A 282 -38.62 -24.71 -4.65
N ILE A 283 -37.31 -24.77 -4.89
CA ILE A 283 -36.54 -23.66 -5.47
C ILE A 283 -36.93 -23.42 -6.94
N GLY A 284 -37.37 -24.46 -7.66
CA GLY A 284 -37.75 -24.41 -9.08
C GLY A 284 -39.24 -24.19 -9.38
N GLY A 285 -40.11 -24.16 -8.36
CA GLY A 285 -41.57 -23.99 -8.55
C GLY A 285 -42.01 -22.52 -8.60
N GLY A 286 -43.06 -22.23 -9.37
CA GLY A 286 -43.63 -20.88 -9.51
C GLY A 286 -44.51 -20.70 -10.76
N SER A 287 -45.49 -19.78 -10.71
CA SER A 287 -46.45 -19.53 -11.81
C SER A 287 -45.99 -18.48 -12.82
N SER A 288 -44.98 -17.65 -12.48
CA SER A 288 -44.36 -16.70 -13.42
C SER A 288 -42.91 -16.35 -13.03
N LEU A 289 -41.94 -16.95 -13.74
CA LEU A 289 -40.50 -16.76 -13.47
C LEU A 289 -40.05 -15.28 -13.47
N ALA A 290 -40.64 -14.45 -14.34
CA ALA A 290 -40.26 -13.04 -14.46
C ALA A 290 -40.79 -12.17 -13.32
N ALA A 291 -42.06 -12.31 -12.93
CA ALA A 291 -42.66 -11.54 -11.85
C ALA A 291 -42.04 -11.92 -10.49
N GLU A 292 -41.83 -13.22 -10.27
CA GLU A 292 -41.16 -13.73 -9.07
C GLU A 292 -39.72 -13.22 -8.97
N GLY A 293 -38.99 -13.19 -10.09
CA GLY A 293 -37.62 -12.66 -10.14
C GLY A 293 -37.55 -11.17 -9.78
N LEU A 294 -38.48 -10.35 -10.28
CA LEU A 294 -38.52 -8.92 -9.96
C LEU A 294 -38.85 -8.66 -8.48
N ILE A 295 -39.80 -9.41 -7.91
CA ILE A 295 -40.16 -9.29 -6.48
C ILE A 295 -38.97 -9.74 -5.62
N LEU A 296 -38.35 -10.87 -5.95
CA LEU A 296 -37.19 -11.38 -5.22
C LEU A 296 -36.02 -10.38 -5.28
N LEU A 297 -35.78 -9.78 -6.43
CA LEU A 297 -34.77 -8.74 -6.61
C LEU A 297 -35.07 -7.52 -5.73
N ALA A 298 -36.30 -7.01 -5.75
CA ALA A 298 -36.72 -5.88 -4.93
C ALA A 298 -36.58 -6.15 -3.42
N LEU A 299 -36.98 -7.35 -2.97
CA LEU A 299 -36.82 -7.78 -1.58
C LEU A 299 -35.35 -7.87 -1.18
N ASN A 300 -34.49 -8.39 -2.05
CA ASN A 300 -33.05 -8.48 -1.78
C ASN A 300 -32.37 -7.09 -1.75
N TYR A 301 -32.80 -6.15 -2.59
CA TYR A 301 -32.33 -4.75 -2.50
C TYR A 301 -32.81 -4.06 -1.21
N PHE A 302 -34.02 -4.33 -0.77
CA PHE A 302 -34.51 -3.80 0.50
C PHE A 302 -33.75 -4.40 1.69
N LEU A 303 -33.46 -5.69 1.64
CA LEU A 303 -32.67 -6.39 2.65
C LEU A 303 -31.26 -5.80 2.76
N THR A 304 -30.53 -5.70 1.65
CA THR A 304 -29.20 -5.07 1.62
C THR A 304 -29.23 -3.61 2.08
N PHE A 305 -30.30 -2.86 1.79
CA PHE A 305 -30.48 -1.53 2.36
C PHE A 305 -30.63 -1.58 3.89
N ALA A 306 -31.48 -2.47 4.40
CA ALA A 306 -31.70 -2.63 5.85
C ALA A 306 -30.42 -3.06 6.58
N HIS A 307 -29.62 -3.94 5.98
CA HIS A 307 -28.31 -4.37 6.45
C HIS A 307 -27.38 -3.16 6.67
N GLU A 308 -27.17 -2.36 5.62
CA GLU A 308 -26.30 -1.18 5.68
C GLU A 308 -26.81 -0.12 6.67
N VAL A 309 -28.13 0.07 6.72
CA VAL A 309 -28.78 0.95 7.70
C VAL A 309 -28.56 0.45 9.14
N GLY A 310 -28.53 -0.87 9.35
CA GLY A 310 -28.18 -1.48 10.64
C GLY A 310 -26.84 -0.99 11.16
N HIS A 311 -25.77 -1.10 10.36
CA HIS A 311 -24.45 -0.56 10.71
C HIS A 311 -24.48 0.94 11.01
N ALA A 312 -25.13 1.71 10.13
CA ALA A 312 -25.18 3.17 10.21
C ALA A 312 -25.84 3.68 11.51
N ILE A 313 -26.89 3.00 11.96
CA ILE A 313 -27.68 3.44 13.12
C ILE A 313 -26.94 3.15 14.42
N VAL A 314 -26.20 2.04 14.51
CA VAL A 314 -25.35 1.76 15.67
C VAL A 314 -24.28 2.84 15.83
N LEU A 315 -23.70 3.33 14.73
CA LEU A 315 -22.77 4.47 14.76
C LEU A 315 -23.42 5.72 15.35
N VAL A 316 -24.55 6.16 14.77
CA VAL A 316 -25.27 7.37 15.21
C VAL A 316 -25.67 7.25 16.68
N ARG A 317 -26.11 6.07 17.13
CA ARG A 317 -26.48 5.81 18.53
C ARG A 317 -25.33 6.01 19.51
N HIS A 318 -24.09 5.76 19.09
CA HIS A 318 -22.88 5.94 19.89
C HIS A 318 -22.15 7.26 19.60
N GLY A 319 -22.85 8.24 18.99
CA GLY A 319 -22.32 9.57 18.71
C GLY A 319 -21.27 9.59 17.60
N ARG A 320 -21.20 8.54 16.76
CA ARG A 320 -20.30 8.43 15.60
C ARG A 320 -20.98 8.88 14.33
N ARG A 321 -20.17 9.19 13.31
CA ARG A 321 -20.63 9.75 12.04
C ARG A 321 -20.50 8.76 10.89
N VAL A 322 -21.43 8.86 9.96
CA VAL A 322 -21.44 8.13 8.68
C VAL A 322 -20.76 9.01 7.63
N LYS A 323 -19.58 8.56 7.17
CA LYS A 323 -18.75 9.32 6.22
C LYS A 323 -19.37 9.40 4.84
N GLY A 324 -19.83 8.27 4.35
CA GLY A 324 -20.42 8.10 3.03
C GLY A 324 -21.53 7.07 3.11
N ALA A 325 -22.58 7.23 2.31
CA ALA A 325 -23.55 6.18 2.06
C ALA A 325 -24.15 6.39 0.68
N GLY A 326 -24.57 5.29 0.06
CA GLY A 326 -25.19 5.35 -1.25
C GLY A 326 -25.20 4.00 -1.92
N PHE A 327 -24.96 4.03 -3.22
CA PHE A 327 -25.03 2.86 -4.07
C PHE A 327 -23.70 2.61 -4.77
N GLN A 328 -23.27 1.36 -4.84
CA GLN A 328 -22.05 0.96 -5.51
C GLN A 328 -22.29 -0.28 -6.39
N ILE A 329 -21.55 -0.40 -7.49
CA ILE A 329 -21.48 -1.67 -8.23
C ILE A 329 -20.35 -2.50 -7.63
N TYR A 330 -20.72 -3.49 -6.82
CA TYR A 330 -19.81 -4.42 -6.18
C TYR A 330 -19.84 -5.77 -6.90
N PHE A 331 -18.69 -6.23 -7.40
CA PHE A 331 -18.57 -7.43 -8.26
C PHE A 331 -19.54 -7.48 -9.44
N GLY A 332 -19.84 -6.33 -10.06
CA GLY A 332 -20.77 -6.25 -11.19
C GLY A 332 -22.25 -6.30 -10.81
N SER A 333 -22.58 -6.50 -9.52
CA SER A 333 -23.93 -6.36 -8.99
C SER A 333 -24.11 -5.01 -8.31
N PRO A 334 -25.26 -4.36 -8.46
CA PRO A 334 -25.55 -3.17 -7.68
C PRO A 334 -25.82 -3.52 -6.21
N ALA A 335 -25.33 -2.69 -5.30
CA ALA A 335 -25.46 -2.88 -3.85
C ALA A 335 -25.51 -1.53 -3.13
N TRP A 336 -26.20 -1.51 -1.99
CA TRP A 336 -26.08 -0.39 -1.04
C TRP A 336 -24.73 -0.46 -0.34
N PHE A 337 -24.25 0.68 0.15
CA PHE A 337 -23.10 0.74 1.03
C PHE A 337 -23.23 1.87 2.03
N VAL A 338 -22.67 1.65 3.22
CA VAL A 338 -22.40 2.65 4.23
C VAL A 338 -20.92 2.57 4.62
N ASP A 339 -20.23 3.71 4.57
CA ASP A 339 -18.88 3.84 5.11
C ASP A 339 -18.98 3.98 6.63
N SER A 340 -18.67 2.87 7.30
CA SER A 340 -18.71 2.72 8.76
C SER A 340 -17.33 2.87 9.42
N THR A 341 -16.34 3.47 8.73
CA THR A 341 -14.95 3.58 9.23
C THR A 341 -14.85 4.28 10.59
N ASP A 342 -15.75 5.21 10.90
CA ASP A 342 -15.78 5.89 12.21
C ASP A 342 -16.09 4.95 13.40
N SER A 343 -16.54 3.72 13.12
CA SER A 343 -16.66 2.65 14.12
C SER A 343 -15.34 2.35 14.82
N LEU A 344 -14.19 2.55 14.15
CA LEU A 344 -12.86 2.26 14.69
C LEU A 344 -12.55 3.07 15.97
N MET A 345 -13.22 4.23 16.14
CA MET A 345 -13.10 5.07 17.33
C MET A 345 -13.96 4.60 18.52
N MET A 346 -14.77 3.56 18.36
CA MET A 346 -15.60 3.00 19.43
C MET A 346 -14.84 1.95 20.24
N GLU A 347 -15.29 1.66 21.46
CA GLU A 347 -14.79 0.52 22.24
C GLU A 347 -15.08 -0.81 21.52
N PRO A 348 -14.27 -1.87 21.75
CA PRO A 348 -14.42 -3.16 21.07
C PRO A 348 -15.84 -3.73 21.12
N LYS A 349 -16.53 -3.61 22.26
CA LYS A 349 -17.90 -4.12 22.42
C LYS A 349 -18.91 -3.46 21.48
N TYR A 350 -18.73 -2.16 21.22
CA TYR A 350 -19.60 -1.39 20.34
C TYR A 350 -19.22 -1.59 18.87
N ARG A 351 -17.94 -1.84 18.57
CA ARG A 351 -17.51 -2.26 17.23
C ARG A 351 -18.10 -3.61 16.83
N ILE A 352 -18.05 -4.58 17.73
CA ILE A 352 -18.72 -5.88 17.55
C ILE A 352 -20.22 -5.69 17.31
N ALA A 353 -20.89 -4.87 18.13
CA ALA A 353 -22.31 -4.58 17.94
C ALA A 353 -22.58 -3.91 16.58
N SER A 354 -21.70 -3.00 16.14
CA SER A 354 -21.78 -2.33 14.84
C SER A 354 -21.63 -3.34 13.69
N SER A 355 -20.63 -4.22 13.71
CA SER A 355 -20.45 -5.26 12.70
C SER A 355 -21.59 -6.29 12.70
N PHE A 356 -22.16 -6.61 13.86
CA PHE A 356 -23.30 -7.54 13.92
C PHE A 356 -24.64 -6.91 13.51
N ALA A 357 -24.75 -5.58 13.48
CA ALA A 357 -26.02 -4.89 13.25
C ALA A 357 -26.64 -5.18 11.86
N GLY A 358 -25.83 -5.29 10.82
CA GLY A 358 -26.28 -5.68 9.48
C GLY A 358 -26.86 -7.10 9.46
N PRO A 359 -26.06 -8.14 9.82
CA PRO A 359 -26.55 -9.51 9.92
C PRO A 359 -27.75 -9.68 10.87
N TYR A 360 -27.81 -8.89 11.95
CA TYR A 360 -28.95 -8.88 12.86
C TYR A 360 -30.24 -8.39 12.19
N ALA A 361 -30.16 -7.32 11.40
CA ALA A 361 -31.30 -6.83 10.62
C ALA A 361 -31.76 -7.89 9.60
N ASP A 362 -30.80 -8.56 8.95
CA ASP A 362 -31.10 -9.64 8.00
C ASP A 362 -31.81 -10.81 8.68
N MET A 363 -31.30 -11.26 9.84
CA MET A 363 -31.90 -12.35 10.63
C MET A 363 -33.33 -12.00 11.06
N PHE A 364 -33.58 -10.76 11.46
CA PHE A 364 -34.92 -10.31 11.86
C PHE A 364 -35.89 -10.34 10.68
N LEU A 365 -35.49 -9.82 9.51
CA LEU A 365 -36.32 -9.81 8.31
C LEU A 365 -36.52 -11.22 7.73
N ALA A 366 -35.48 -12.06 7.70
CA ALA A 366 -35.57 -13.48 7.35
C ALA A 366 -36.52 -14.22 8.29
N GLY A 367 -36.44 -13.92 9.59
CA GLY A 367 -37.25 -14.54 10.62
C GLY A 367 -38.74 -14.24 10.44
N ILE A 368 -39.09 -12.97 10.19
CA ILE A 368 -40.46 -12.57 9.84
C ILE A 368 -40.94 -13.32 8.60
N GLY A 369 -40.14 -13.36 7.53
CA GLY A 369 -40.49 -14.08 6.30
C GLY A 369 -40.75 -15.58 6.55
N SER A 370 -39.93 -16.21 7.40
CA SER A 370 -40.05 -17.63 7.76
C SER A 370 -41.34 -17.92 8.54
N LEU A 371 -41.68 -17.05 9.49
CA LEU A 371 -42.91 -17.17 10.28
C LEU A 371 -44.16 -16.96 9.41
N ILE A 372 -44.14 -15.98 8.50
CA ILE A 372 -45.24 -15.74 7.55
C ILE A 372 -45.49 -16.97 6.70
N ILE A 373 -44.44 -17.59 6.13
CA ILE A 373 -44.59 -18.79 5.31
C ILE A 373 -45.12 -19.97 6.15
N LEU A 374 -44.62 -20.13 7.37
CA LEU A 374 -45.04 -21.22 8.25
C LEU A 374 -46.54 -21.13 8.61
N ILE A 375 -47.04 -19.92 8.84
CA ILE A 375 -48.44 -19.67 9.23
C ILE A 375 -49.36 -19.69 8.00
N TRP A 376 -48.91 -19.14 6.87
CA TRP A 376 -49.69 -19.03 5.62
C TRP A 376 -48.96 -19.66 4.43
N PRO A 377 -48.87 -20.99 4.36
CA PRO A 377 -48.11 -21.68 3.32
C PRO A 377 -48.68 -21.46 1.91
N HIS A 378 -49.99 -21.22 1.78
CA HIS A 378 -50.66 -21.05 0.49
C HIS A 378 -50.85 -19.58 0.08
N ILE A 379 -50.13 -18.63 0.70
CA ILE A 379 -50.16 -17.24 0.26
C ILE A 379 -49.64 -17.11 -1.17
N ALA A 380 -50.20 -16.19 -1.96
CA ALA A 380 -49.85 -16.00 -3.38
C ALA A 380 -48.35 -15.78 -3.62
N VAL A 381 -47.63 -15.23 -2.64
CA VAL A 381 -46.18 -14.96 -2.69
C VAL A 381 -45.34 -16.03 -1.97
N GLY A 382 -45.93 -17.16 -1.56
CA GLY A 382 -45.28 -18.16 -0.71
C GLY A 382 -43.98 -18.73 -1.32
N HIS A 383 -44.02 -19.10 -2.61
CA HIS A 383 -42.83 -19.57 -3.34
C HIS A 383 -41.72 -18.51 -3.42
N VAL A 384 -42.07 -17.24 -3.66
CA VAL A 384 -41.10 -16.13 -3.73
C VAL A 384 -40.50 -15.87 -2.36
N MET A 385 -41.33 -15.83 -1.33
CA MET A 385 -40.88 -15.62 0.04
C MET A 385 -39.97 -16.77 0.49
N TYR A 386 -40.28 -18.02 0.13
CA TYR A 386 -39.41 -19.16 0.42
C TYR A 386 -38.04 -19.00 -0.24
N LYS A 387 -37.98 -18.65 -1.54
CA LYS A 387 -36.73 -18.35 -2.25
C LYS A 387 -35.95 -17.22 -1.57
N PHE A 388 -36.64 -16.15 -1.17
CA PHE A 388 -36.06 -15.02 -0.45
C PHE A 388 -35.46 -15.44 0.89
N VAL A 389 -36.19 -16.19 1.71
CA VAL A 389 -35.73 -16.63 3.03
C VAL A 389 -34.55 -17.59 2.93
N VAL A 390 -34.60 -18.58 2.01
CA VAL A 390 -33.48 -19.50 1.77
C VAL A 390 -32.23 -18.74 1.36
N LEU A 391 -32.36 -17.82 0.40
CA LEU A 391 -31.24 -16.99 -0.06
C LEU A 391 -30.71 -16.11 1.07
N ASN A 392 -31.59 -15.48 1.85
CA ASN A 392 -31.20 -14.59 2.93
C ASN A 392 -30.45 -15.32 4.05
N TYR A 393 -30.94 -16.46 4.54
CA TYR A 393 -30.18 -17.24 5.54
C TYR A 393 -28.83 -17.74 5.02
N PHE A 394 -28.73 -18.05 3.73
CA PHE A 394 -27.45 -18.36 3.11
C PHE A 394 -26.50 -17.15 3.11
N LEU A 395 -26.99 -15.94 2.78
CA LEU A 395 -26.20 -14.71 2.82
C LEU A 395 -25.78 -14.33 4.25
N ILE A 396 -26.68 -14.48 5.24
CA ILE A 396 -26.37 -14.29 6.67
C ILE A 396 -25.24 -15.23 7.09
N PHE A 397 -25.34 -16.52 6.73
CA PHE A 397 -24.30 -17.49 7.00
C PHE A 397 -22.96 -17.06 6.40
N LEU A 398 -22.93 -16.68 5.12
CA LEU A 398 -21.70 -16.19 4.46
C LEU A 398 -21.11 -14.96 5.16
N ASN A 399 -21.94 -13.96 5.52
CA ASN A 399 -21.49 -12.75 6.19
C ASN A 399 -20.89 -13.02 7.58
N LEU A 400 -21.38 -14.04 8.28
CA LEU A 400 -20.89 -14.42 9.60
C LEU A 400 -19.67 -15.37 9.56
N ILE A 401 -19.28 -15.90 8.39
CA ILE A 401 -18.04 -16.67 8.26
C ILE A 401 -16.85 -15.73 8.53
N PRO A 402 -16.04 -15.97 9.57
CA PRO A 402 -15.02 -15.01 10.00
C PRO A 402 -13.74 -15.06 9.16
N LEU A 403 -13.72 -15.81 8.06
CA LEU A 403 -12.54 -16.06 7.22
C LEU A 403 -12.39 -15.06 6.07
N LEU A 404 -13.47 -14.34 5.77
CA LEU A 404 -13.55 -13.31 4.74
C LEU A 404 -13.71 -11.97 5.42
N GLU A 405 -13.26 -10.89 4.80
CA GLU A 405 -13.44 -9.51 5.30
C GLU A 405 -14.90 -9.03 5.17
N LEU A 406 -15.82 -9.82 5.71
CA LEU A 406 -17.23 -9.54 5.94
C LEU A 406 -17.43 -9.30 7.46
N ASP A 407 -18.68 -9.11 7.89
CA ASP A 407 -19.00 -8.76 9.28
C ASP A 407 -18.44 -9.74 10.32
N GLY A 408 -18.53 -11.04 10.06
CA GLY A 408 -18.02 -12.09 10.93
C GLY A 408 -16.52 -11.96 11.23
N TYR A 409 -15.74 -11.47 10.27
CA TYR A 409 -14.31 -11.24 10.47
C TYR A 409 -14.05 -10.09 11.44
N TYR A 410 -14.74 -8.97 11.26
CA TYR A 410 -14.57 -7.82 12.15
C TYR A 410 -15.04 -8.15 13.57
N ILE A 411 -16.14 -8.91 13.71
CA ILE A 411 -16.59 -9.46 14.99
C ILE A 411 -15.49 -10.31 15.65
N LEU A 412 -14.89 -11.26 14.92
CA LEU A 412 -13.85 -12.12 15.46
C LEU A 412 -12.57 -11.34 15.80
N ALA A 413 -12.14 -10.43 14.93
CA ALA A 413 -10.93 -9.62 15.12
C ALA A 413 -11.03 -8.75 16.38
N ASP A 414 -12.17 -8.11 16.60
CA ASP A 414 -12.42 -7.31 17.80
C ASP A 414 -12.63 -8.16 19.06
N ALA A 415 -13.29 -9.32 18.96
CA ALA A 415 -13.43 -10.26 20.07
C ALA A 415 -12.09 -10.80 20.55
N LEU A 416 -11.18 -11.09 19.61
CA LEU A 416 -9.81 -11.54 19.92
C LEU A 416 -8.87 -10.38 20.31
N ARG A 417 -9.28 -9.13 20.09
CA ARG A 417 -8.43 -7.92 20.21
C ARG A 417 -7.14 -8.04 19.40
N ILE A 418 -7.27 -8.56 18.18
CA ILE A 418 -6.19 -8.68 17.20
C ILE A 418 -6.62 -7.87 15.97
N PRO A 419 -6.26 -6.57 15.90
CA PRO A 419 -6.55 -5.79 14.71
C PRO A 419 -5.78 -6.37 13.52
N ASP A 420 -6.35 -6.21 12.33
CA ASP A 420 -5.74 -6.66 11.07
C ASP A 420 -5.40 -8.17 11.07
N LEU A 421 -6.24 -8.99 11.71
CA LEU A 421 -6.04 -10.42 11.89
C LEU A 421 -5.67 -11.14 10.58
N ARG A 422 -6.37 -10.85 9.48
CA ARG A 422 -6.14 -11.49 8.18
C ARG A 422 -4.87 -11.02 7.48
N PRO A 423 -4.60 -9.70 7.32
CA PRO A 423 -3.31 -9.23 6.85
C PRO A 423 -2.13 -9.81 7.64
N ARG A 424 -2.27 -9.86 8.98
CA ARG A 424 -1.24 -10.38 9.88
C ARG A 424 -1.03 -11.89 9.76
N SER A 425 -2.10 -12.67 9.60
CA SER A 425 -1.98 -14.12 9.37
C SER A 425 -1.32 -14.41 8.02
N LEU A 426 -1.65 -13.64 6.98
CA LEU A 426 -1.06 -13.79 5.65
C LEU A 426 0.41 -13.35 5.62
N SER A 427 0.77 -12.28 6.34
CA SER A 427 2.17 -11.86 6.46
C SER A 427 2.99 -12.92 7.20
N PHE A 428 2.44 -13.48 8.29
CA PHE A 428 3.07 -14.57 9.03
C PHE A 428 3.30 -15.79 8.13
N LEU A 429 2.27 -16.24 7.40
CA LEU A 429 2.37 -17.37 6.46
C LEU A 429 3.43 -17.14 5.37
N ARG A 430 3.53 -15.90 4.88
CA ARG A 430 4.44 -15.55 3.77
C ARG A 430 5.89 -15.38 4.19
N TYR A 431 6.16 -14.83 5.36
CA TYR A 431 7.51 -14.38 5.75
C TYR A 431 8.05 -15.15 6.96
N ASP A 432 7.30 -15.18 8.05
CA ASP A 432 7.80 -15.72 9.32
C ASP A 432 7.71 -17.24 9.39
N PHE A 433 6.66 -17.84 8.83
CA PHE A 433 6.47 -19.28 8.82
C PHE A 433 7.65 -20.00 8.14
N ILE A 434 8.02 -19.59 6.93
CA ILE A 434 9.15 -20.17 6.18
C ILE A 434 10.48 -19.91 6.89
N ARG A 435 10.66 -18.70 7.46
CA ARG A 435 11.86 -18.33 8.21
C ARG A 435 12.05 -19.21 9.45
N LYS A 436 10.98 -19.36 10.26
CA LYS A 436 10.99 -20.17 11.48
C LYS A 436 11.19 -21.65 11.18
N LEU A 437 10.53 -22.17 10.15
CA LEU A 437 10.72 -23.56 9.71
C LEU A 437 12.17 -23.82 9.28
N ARG A 438 12.78 -22.87 8.56
CA ARG A 438 14.20 -22.97 8.14
C ARG A 438 15.17 -22.88 9.32
N LYS A 439 14.90 -21.99 10.28
CA LYS A 439 15.75 -21.77 11.46
C LYS A 439 15.45 -22.72 12.63
N ARG A 440 14.43 -23.59 12.51
CA ARG A 440 13.93 -24.49 13.57
C ARG A 440 13.59 -23.74 14.87
N GLU A 441 13.05 -22.54 14.75
CA GLU A 441 12.55 -21.78 15.90
C GLU A 441 11.22 -22.37 16.39
N PRO A 442 10.95 -22.42 17.71
CA PRO A 442 9.68 -22.90 18.23
C PRO A 442 8.51 -21.98 17.84
N PHE A 443 7.33 -22.59 17.67
CA PHE A 443 6.08 -21.87 17.43
C PHE A 443 5.36 -21.61 18.75
N HIS A 444 4.97 -20.37 18.97
CA HIS A 444 4.14 -19.98 20.11
C HIS A 444 2.64 -20.17 19.78
N SER A 445 1.79 -20.34 20.80
CA SER A 445 0.35 -20.64 20.59
C SER A 445 -0.39 -19.58 19.77
N ASN A 446 -0.02 -18.30 19.91
CA ASN A 446 -0.55 -17.20 19.11
C ASN A 446 -0.17 -17.32 17.61
N GLU A 447 1.03 -17.79 17.31
CA GLU A 447 1.53 -18.01 15.96
C GLU A 447 0.87 -19.21 15.30
N VAL A 448 0.62 -20.28 16.06
CA VAL A 448 -0.16 -21.43 15.59
C VAL A 448 -1.58 -21.00 15.22
N GLY A 449 -2.21 -20.15 16.04
CA GLY A 449 -3.51 -19.56 15.73
C GLY A 449 -3.50 -18.72 14.45
N LEU A 450 -2.50 -17.86 14.27
CA LEU A 450 -2.32 -17.06 13.04
C LEU A 450 -2.08 -17.94 11.81
N LEU A 451 -1.28 -19.01 11.95
CA LEU A 451 -1.02 -19.96 10.88
C LEU A 451 -2.29 -20.70 10.46
N ALA A 452 -3.03 -21.27 11.42
CA ALA A 452 -4.26 -21.99 11.16
C ALA A 452 -5.31 -21.09 10.49
N TYR A 453 -5.51 -19.88 11.04
CA TYR A 453 -6.42 -18.90 10.46
C TYR A 453 -5.97 -18.47 9.04
N GLY A 454 -4.68 -18.24 8.82
CA GLY A 454 -4.14 -17.86 7.51
C GLY A 454 -4.36 -18.93 6.44
N ILE A 455 -4.08 -20.20 6.77
CA ILE A 455 -4.32 -21.34 5.86
C ILE A 455 -5.80 -21.48 5.56
N LEU A 456 -6.64 -21.50 6.60
CA LEU A 456 -8.08 -21.65 6.46
C LEU A 456 -8.69 -20.49 5.65
N GLY A 457 -8.21 -19.26 5.86
CA GLY A 457 -8.61 -18.09 5.09
C GLY A 457 -8.23 -18.18 3.61
N VAL A 458 -7.05 -18.71 3.26
CA VAL A 458 -6.65 -18.95 1.86
C VAL A 458 -7.52 -20.02 1.22
N VAL A 459 -7.75 -21.14 1.90
CA VAL A 459 -8.61 -22.23 1.41
C VAL A 459 -10.04 -21.74 1.20
N ALA A 460 -10.62 -21.04 2.17
CA ALA A 460 -11.96 -20.48 2.05
C ALA A 460 -12.06 -19.46 0.92
N SER A 461 -11.08 -18.57 0.77
CA SER A 461 -11.04 -17.60 -0.33
C SER A 461 -10.99 -18.29 -1.70
N ALA A 462 -10.19 -19.35 -1.84
CA ALA A 462 -10.11 -20.14 -3.07
C ALA A 462 -11.43 -20.88 -3.34
N ALA A 463 -12.01 -21.53 -2.34
CA ALA A 463 -13.28 -22.22 -2.44
C ALA A 463 -14.40 -21.27 -2.91
N LEU A 464 -14.52 -20.09 -2.30
CA LEU A 464 -15.52 -19.10 -2.67
C LEU A 464 -15.29 -18.50 -4.05
N LEU A 465 -14.03 -18.32 -4.47
CA LEU A 465 -13.73 -17.89 -5.83
C LEU A 465 -14.19 -18.94 -6.84
N VAL A 466 -13.92 -20.22 -6.57
CA VAL A 466 -14.36 -21.33 -7.43
C VAL A 466 -15.88 -21.44 -7.45
N THR A 467 -16.53 -21.52 -6.28
CA THR A 467 -17.98 -21.60 -6.17
C THR A 467 -18.67 -20.38 -6.77
N GLY A 468 -18.14 -19.18 -6.56
CA GLY A 468 -18.61 -17.95 -7.17
C GLY A 468 -18.49 -18.00 -8.69
N ALA A 469 -17.36 -18.45 -9.24
CA ALA A 469 -17.19 -18.61 -10.69
C ALA A 469 -18.19 -19.62 -11.29
N LEU A 470 -18.43 -20.74 -10.60
CA LEU A 470 -19.43 -21.73 -10.99
C LEU A 470 -20.85 -21.15 -10.96
N TYR A 471 -21.19 -20.41 -9.89
CA TYR A 471 -22.48 -19.75 -9.74
C TYR A 471 -22.72 -18.68 -10.82
N TRP A 472 -21.74 -17.83 -11.11
CA TRP A 472 -21.83 -16.83 -12.17
C TRP A 472 -21.96 -17.47 -13.56
N LYS A 473 -21.25 -18.58 -13.80
CA LYS A 473 -21.41 -19.36 -15.02
C LYS A 473 -22.84 -19.89 -15.16
N GLU A 474 -23.44 -20.37 -14.09
CA GLU A 474 -24.82 -20.89 -14.12
C GLU A 474 -25.86 -19.77 -14.32
N LEU A 475 -25.73 -18.67 -13.57
CA LEU A 475 -26.64 -17.52 -13.66
C LEU A 475 -26.59 -16.84 -15.03
N PHE A 476 -25.40 -16.54 -15.52
CA PHE A 476 -25.21 -15.69 -16.70
C PHE A 476 -24.85 -16.48 -17.95
N GLY A 477 -24.46 -17.75 -17.84
CA GLY A 477 -24.06 -18.56 -19.00
C GLY A 477 -25.17 -18.63 -20.05
N GLY A 478 -26.39 -18.95 -19.63
CA GLY A 478 -27.55 -18.96 -20.52
C GLY A 478 -27.85 -17.58 -21.13
N PHE A 479 -27.75 -16.52 -20.34
CA PHE A 479 -27.97 -15.13 -20.80
C PHE A 479 -26.90 -14.68 -21.81
N VAL A 480 -25.62 -14.97 -21.55
CA VAL A 480 -24.50 -14.65 -22.45
C VAL A 480 -24.64 -15.39 -23.78
N ILE A 481 -24.98 -16.69 -23.74
CA ILE A 481 -25.22 -17.49 -24.95
C ILE A 481 -26.42 -16.93 -25.72
N ALA A 482 -27.52 -16.59 -25.03
CA ALA A 482 -28.70 -15.99 -25.65
C ALA A 482 -28.39 -14.64 -26.33
N LEU A 483 -27.64 -13.75 -25.65
CA LEU A 483 -27.20 -12.48 -26.23
C LEU A 483 -26.25 -12.66 -27.41
N TRP A 484 -25.35 -13.65 -27.35
CA TRP A 484 -24.44 -13.94 -28.47
C TRP A 484 -25.18 -14.46 -29.71
N ASN A 485 -26.25 -15.23 -29.50
CA ASN A 485 -27.04 -15.81 -30.58
C ASN A 485 -28.17 -14.89 -31.09
N GLY A 486 -28.53 -13.84 -30.34
CA GLY A 486 -29.65 -12.95 -30.66
C GLY A 486 -29.41 -11.87 -31.75
N GLY A 487 -28.29 -11.91 -32.49
CA GLY A 487 -27.98 -10.98 -33.59
C GLY A 487 -26.88 -9.95 -33.33
N LEU A 488 -26.69 -8.99 -34.24
CA LEU A 488 -25.57 -8.04 -34.20
C LEU A 488 -25.70 -7.00 -33.07
N VAL A 489 -26.91 -6.49 -32.83
CA VAL A 489 -27.18 -5.50 -31.76
C VAL A 489 -26.92 -6.09 -30.38
N THR A 490 -27.38 -7.31 -30.12
CA THR A 490 -27.21 -8.03 -28.85
C THR A 490 -25.76 -8.47 -28.62
N ARG A 491 -25.03 -8.83 -29.67
CA ARG A 491 -23.56 -9.03 -29.61
C ARG A 491 -22.81 -7.76 -29.25
N ILE A 492 -23.13 -6.63 -29.89
CA ILE A 492 -22.52 -5.34 -29.55
C ILE A 492 -22.84 -4.97 -28.11
N LEU A 493 -24.10 -5.14 -27.68
CA LEU A 493 -24.51 -4.89 -26.29
C LEU A 493 -23.73 -5.78 -25.30
N LEU A 494 -23.55 -7.07 -25.60
CA LEU A 494 -22.76 -7.98 -24.78
C LEU A 494 -21.28 -7.57 -24.72
N ILE A 495 -20.69 -7.15 -25.84
CA ILE A 495 -19.30 -6.65 -25.88
C ILE A 495 -19.19 -5.37 -25.05
N LEU A 496 -20.13 -4.43 -25.15
CA LEU A 496 -20.15 -3.21 -24.35
C LEU A 496 -20.34 -3.51 -22.87
N LEU A 497 -21.24 -4.44 -22.51
CA LEU A 497 -21.46 -4.89 -21.14
C LEU A 497 -20.21 -5.60 -20.58
N GLY A 498 -19.59 -6.46 -21.38
CA GLY A 498 -18.34 -7.14 -21.05
C GLY A 498 -17.16 -6.17 -20.88
N LEU A 499 -17.08 -5.12 -21.70
CA LEU A 499 -16.09 -4.04 -21.53
C LEU A 499 -16.39 -3.15 -20.31
N PHE A 500 -17.67 -2.93 -19.99
CA PHE A 500 -18.08 -2.14 -18.83
C PHE A 500 -17.78 -2.87 -17.52
N VAL A 501 -18.21 -4.13 -17.41
CA VAL A 501 -18.01 -4.98 -16.21
C VAL A 501 -16.57 -5.51 -16.12
N GLY A 502 -16.02 -5.96 -17.24
CA GLY A 502 -14.67 -6.52 -17.34
C GLY A 502 -13.57 -5.48 -17.47
N GLY A 503 -13.87 -4.23 -17.85
CA GLY A 503 -12.88 -3.16 -18.03
C GLY A 503 -12.04 -2.86 -16.79
N PRO A 504 -12.62 -2.78 -15.57
CA PRO A 504 -11.87 -2.69 -14.33
C PRO A 504 -10.97 -3.91 -14.07
N LEU A 505 -11.48 -5.13 -14.32
CA LEU A 505 -10.70 -6.38 -14.16
C LEU A 505 -9.54 -6.45 -15.15
N ILE A 506 -9.76 -6.10 -16.42
CA ILE A 506 -8.73 -6.05 -17.48
C ILE A 506 -7.66 -5.01 -17.12
N ARG A 507 -8.06 -3.83 -16.62
CA ARG A 507 -7.08 -2.83 -16.15
C ARG A 507 -6.29 -3.33 -14.95
N GLY A 508 -6.95 -4.00 -14.00
CA GLY A 508 -6.32 -4.63 -12.84
C GLY A 508 -5.32 -5.72 -13.23
N THR A 509 -5.69 -6.63 -14.13
CA THR A 509 -4.81 -7.71 -14.62
C THR A 509 -3.65 -7.16 -15.43
N VAL A 510 -3.87 -6.18 -16.30
CA VAL A 510 -2.78 -5.48 -17.02
C VAL A 510 -1.83 -4.79 -16.04
N GLY A 511 -2.35 -4.16 -14.99
CA GLY A 511 -1.56 -3.59 -13.90
C GLY A 511 -0.70 -4.64 -13.18
N LEU A 512 -1.31 -5.76 -12.80
CA LEU A 512 -0.65 -6.89 -12.13
C LEU A 512 0.45 -7.52 -13.00
N VAL A 513 0.18 -7.73 -14.30
CA VAL A 513 1.16 -8.25 -15.27
C VAL A 513 2.35 -7.30 -15.37
N ARG A 514 2.12 -5.98 -15.48
CA ARG A 514 3.21 -4.99 -15.50
C ARG A 514 4.00 -4.97 -14.20
N PHE A 515 3.34 -5.16 -13.07
CA PHE A 515 3.99 -5.24 -11.76
C PHE A 515 4.87 -6.50 -11.65
N LEU A 516 4.33 -7.67 -12.00
CA LEU A 516 5.06 -8.93 -12.04
C LEU A 516 6.26 -8.85 -13.00
N ALA A 517 6.06 -8.30 -14.21
CA ALA A 517 7.15 -8.09 -15.18
C ALA A 517 8.23 -7.14 -14.66
N ARG A 518 7.89 -6.10 -13.89
CA ARG A 518 8.89 -5.23 -13.23
C ARG A 518 9.66 -5.96 -12.14
N LYS A 519 8.98 -6.78 -11.34
CA LYS A 519 9.58 -7.55 -10.25
C LYS A 519 10.52 -8.64 -10.77
N ILE A 520 10.10 -9.36 -11.81
CA ILE A 520 10.92 -10.34 -12.54
C ILE A 520 12.17 -9.65 -13.08
N ARG A 521 12.04 -8.51 -13.78
CA ARG A 521 13.20 -7.72 -14.26
C ARG A 521 14.12 -7.23 -13.14
N ALA A 522 13.60 -6.94 -11.95
CA ALA A 522 14.43 -6.56 -10.80
C ALA A 522 15.20 -7.77 -10.24
N ILE A 523 14.57 -8.93 -10.14
CA ILE A 523 15.22 -10.18 -9.72
C ILE A 523 16.29 -10.58 -10.74
N TRP A 524 15.99 -10.54 -12.04
CA TRP A 524 16.98 -10.81 -13.09
C TRP A 524 18.19 -9.87 -13.02
N ARG A 525 17.99 -8.58 -12.73
CA ARG A 525 19.10 -7.64 -12.50
C ARG A 525 19.90 -7.97 -11.25
N ALA A 526 19.26 -8.36 -10.15
CA ALA A 526 19.94 -8.74 -8.91
C ALA A 526 20.72 -10.07 -9.05
N VAL A 527 20.17 -11.03 -9.79
CA VAL A 527 20.85 -12.30 -10.11
C VAL A 527 22.05 -12.03 -11.00
N ARG A 528 21.89 -11.23 -12.07
CA ARG A 528 23.00 -10.80 -12.94
C ARG A 528 24.10 -10.07 -12.15
N PHE A 529 23.73 -9.20 -11.21
CA PHE A 529 24.69 -8.49 -10.35
C PHE A 529 25.47 -9.43 -9.41
N ARG A 530 24.85 -10.49 -8.87
CA ARG A 530 25.57 -11.50 -8.06
C ARG A 530 26.60 -12.29 -8.88
N PHE A 531 26.26 -12.63 -10.13
CA PHE A 531 27.22 -13.25 -11.05
C PHE A 531 28.34 -12.28 -11.48
N GLU A 532 28.06 -10.97 -11.53
CA GLU A 532 29.07 -9.94 -11.84
C GLU A 532 30.07 -9.70 -10.69
N GLN A 533 29.76 -10.07 -9.44
CA GLN A 533 30.66 -9.87 -8.29
C GLN A 533 31.72 -10.97 -8.14
N SER A 534 31.40 -12.23 -8.48
CA SER A 534 32.31 -13.36 -8.24
C SER A 534 33.59 -13.30 -9.08
N TRP A 535 33.50 -12.91 -10.36
CA TRP A 535 34.70 -12.77 -11.20
C TRP A 535 35.47 -11.49 -10.94
N ARG A 536 34.88 -10.48 -10.29
CA ARG A 536 35.57 -9.23 -9.93
C ARG A 536 36.49 -9.43 -8.74
N ILE A 537 36.08 -10.22 -7.76
CA ILE A 537 36.94 -10.63 -6.65
C ILE A 537 38.09 -11.47 -7.18
N GLU A 538 37.78 -12.45 -8.05
CA GLU A 538 38.80 -13.27 -8.74
C GLU A 538 39.74 -12.43 -9.62
N ALA A 539 39.25 -11.39 -10.29
CA ALA A 539 40.07 -10.46 -11.05
C ALA A 539 41.00 -9.65 -10.14
N ALA A 540 40.51 -9.16 -8.99
CA ALA A 540 41.33 -8.44 -8.02
C ALA A 540 42.45 -9.34 -7.49
N GLU A 541 42.14 -10.56 -7.08
CA GLU A 541 43.11 -11.55 -6.58
C GLU A 541 44.19 -11.89 -7.62
N LEU A 542 43.81 -12.13 -8.88
CA LEU A 542 44.78 -12.44 -9.95
C LEU A 542 45.61 -11.23 -10.38
N ILE A 543 45.09 -10.00 -10.24
CA ILE A 543 45.84 -8.78 -10.58
C ILE A 543 46.80 -8.40 -9.45
N ASP A 544 46.38 -8.55 -8.19
CA ASP A 544 47.20 -8.33 -6.99
C ASP A 544 48.43 -9.25 -6.96
N ALA A 545 48.29 -10.49 -7.43
CA ALA A 545 49.39 -11.45 -7.51
C ALA A 545 50.45 -11.16 -8.59
N LEU A 546 50.30 -10.09 -9.40
CA LEU A 546 51.25 -9.76 -10.46
C LEU A 546 52.38 -8.86 -9.95
N PRO A 547 53.66 -9.17 -10.27
CA PRO A 547 54.82 -8.40 -9.78
C PRO A 547 54.84 -6.90 -10.13
N ILE A 548 54.05 -6.47 -11.12
CA ILE A 548 53.94 -5.06 -11.51
C ILE A 548 53.03 -4.24 -10.57
N PHE A 549 52.26 -4.92 -9.72
CA PHE A 549 51.26 -4.31 -8.84
C PHE A 549 51.51 -4.57 -7.34
N ASP A 550 52.66 -5.15 -6.95
CA ASP A 550 53.01 -5.49 -5.56
C ASP A 550 52.89 -4.29 -4.57
N ASP A 551 53.04 -3.05 -5.05
CA ASP A 551 53.02 -1.83 -4.22
C ASP A 551 51.69 -1.03 -4.32
N VAL A 552 50.64 -1.59 -4.92
CA VAL A 552 49.34 -0.89 -5.09
C VAL A 552 48.45 -1.09 -3.85
N PRO A 553 47.88 -0.02 -3.24
CA PRO A 553 46.93 -0.16 -2.14
C PRO A 553 45.68 -0.99 -2.50
N GLU A 554 45.21 -1.83 -1.57
CA GLU A 554 44.03 -2.71 -1.73
C GLU A 554 42.78 -1.95 -2.21
N ASP A 555 42.57 -0.72 -1.73
CA ASP A 555 41.43 0.12 -2.13
C ASP A 555 41.45 0.46 -3.63
N THR A 556 42.64 0.70 -4.18
CA THR A 556 42.85 1.00 -5.61
C THR A 556 42.65 -0.24 -6.48
N LEU A 557 43.04 -1.42 -5.99
CA LEU A 557 42.80 -2.71 -6.64
C LEU A 557 41.31 -3.09 -6.65
N SER A 558 40.56 -2.78 -5.58
CA SER A 558 39.10 -2.96 -5.55
C SER A 558 38.38 -2.08 -6.57
N ASP A 559 38.82 -0.82 -6.73
CA ASP A 559 38.30 0.09 -7.76
C ASP A 559 38.64 -0.38 -9.19
N LEU A 560 39.80 -1.01 -9.37
CA LEU A 560 40.24 -1.60 -10.63
C LEU A 560 39.35 -2.77 -11.06
N ALA A 561 39.01 -3.67 -10.13
CA ALA A 561 38.13 -4.81 -10.43
C ALA A 561 36.78 -4.38 -11.00
N GLY A 562 36.31 -3.17 -10.69
CA GLY A 562 35.11 -2.57 -11.30
C GLY A 562 35.25 -2.15 -12.78
N ARG A 563 36.48 -2.03 -13.29
CA ARG A 563 36.82 -1.51 -14.63
C ARG A 563 37.41 -2.57 -15.58
N VAL A 564 37.70 -3.77 -15.07
CA VAL A 564 38.15 -4.93 -15.85
C VAL A 564 37.01 -5.46 -16.74
N LYS A 565 37.33 -5.93 -17.95
CA LYS A 565 36.38 -6.63 -18.84
C LYS A 565 36.78 -8.09 -19.01
N LEU A 566 35.84 -9.01 -18.84
CA LEU A 566 36.05 -10.43 -19.16
C LEU A 566 35.93 -10.66 -20.68
N ARG A 567 36.94 -11.28 -21.30
CA ARG A 567 37.00 -11.62 -22.72
C ARG A 567 37.21 -13.13 -22.87
N SER A 568 36.31 -13.82 -23.57
CA SER A 568 36.46 -15.25 -23.90
C SER A 568 36.98 -15.41 -25.33
N VAL A 569 37.96 -16.27 -25.52
CA VAL A 569 38.62 -16.54 -26.80
C VAL A 569 38.69 -18.04 -27.06
N GLY A 570 38.38 -18.44 -28.29
CA GLY A 570 38.45 -19.85 -28.70
C GLY A 570 39.85 -20.26 -29.18
N PRO A 571 40.13 -21.58 -29.28
CA PRO A 571 41.41 -22.09 -29.78
C PRO A 571 41.79 -21.50 -31.15
N GLY A 572 43.06 -21.13 -31.32
CA GLY A 572 43.61 -20.51 -32.52
C GLY A 572 43.32 -19.02 -32.68
N HIS A 573 42.51 -18.41 -31.80
CA HIS A 573 42.20 -16.98 -31.88
C HIS A 573 43.40 -16.12 -31.49
N VAL A 574 43.85 -15.25 -32.40
CA VAL A 574 44.93 -14.29 -32.14
C VAL A 574 44.39 -13.11 -31.35
N ILE A 575 44.89 -12.92 -30.13
CA ILE A 575 44.42 -11.88 -29.21
C ILE A 575 45.09 -10.54 -29.49
N VAL A 576 46.39 -10.56 -29.79
CA VAL A 576 47.21 -9.41 -30.21
C VAL A 576 48.23 -9.83 -31.26
N ARG A 577 48.59 -8.94 -32.19
CA ARG A 577 49.66 -9.20 -33.17
C ARG A 577 50.88 -8.33 -32.93
N GLN A 578 52.05 -8.90 -33.20
CA GLN A 578 53.32 -8.18 -33.22
C GLN A 578 53.22 -6.95 -34.15
N GLY A 579 53.78 -5.83 -33.72
CA GLY A 579 53.75 -4.56 -34.44
C GLY A 579 52.47 -3.73 -34.27
N GLU A 580 51.41 -4.29 -33.68
CA GLU A 580 50.18 -3.51 -33.39
C GLU A 580 50.40 -2.54 -32.22
N ARG A 581 49.64 -1.44 -32.20
CA ARG A 581 49.64 -0.53 -31.04
C ARG A 581 48.97 -1.20 -29.84
N ALA A 582 49.55 -1.02 -28.65
CA ALA A 582 48.97 -1.55 -27.43
C ALA A 582 47.85 -0.66 -26.88
N GLU A 583 46.62 -1.18 -26.92
CA GLU A 583 45.41 -0.50 -26.40
C GLU A 583 44.92 -1.05 -25.05
N ALA A 584 45.39 -2.24 -24.67
CA ALA A 584 44.99 -2.92 -23.45
C ALA A 584 46.07 -3.88 -22.93
N PHE A 585 46.01 -4.19 -21.65
CA PHE A 585 46.79 -5.22 -20.98
C PHE A 585 45.86 -6.38 -20.61
N TYR A 586 46.40 -7.61 -20.53
CA TYR A 586 45.60 -8.82 -20.33
C TYR A 586 46.19 -9.71 -19.23
N VAL A 587 45.32 -10.30 -18.41
CA VAL A 587 45.63 -11.32 -17.42
C VAL A 587 44.85 -12.58 -17.75
N VAL A 588 45.49 -13.74 -17.74
CA VAL A 588 44.86 -15.02 -18.06
C VAL A 588 44.07 -15.49 -16.84
N ARG A 589 42.75 -15.64 -16.98
CA ARG A 589 41.88 -16.21 -15.93
C ARG A 589 41.91 -17.74 -15.98
N SER A 590 41.72 -18.30 -17.17
CA SER A 590 41.73 -19.74 -17.40
C SER A 590 42.11 -20.04 -18.84
N GLY A 591 42.72 -21.20 -19.08
CA GLY A 591 43.17 -21.63 -20.40
C GLY A 591 44.67 -21.42 -20.61
N GLN A 592 45.15 -21.73 -21.82
CA GLN A 592 46.55 -21.58 -22.23
C GLN A 592 46.67 -20.72 -23.49
N LEU A 593 47.66 -19.83 -23.50
CA LEU A 593 48.00 -18.97 -24.63
C LEU A 593 49.43 -19.21 -25.09
N GLU A 594 49.69 -19.14 -26.40
CA GLU A 594 51.03 -19.17 -26.98
C GLU A 594 51.46 -17.76 -27.37
N VAL A 595 52.61 -17.34 -26.86
CA VAL A 595 53.32 -16.13 -27.29
C VAL A 595 54.32 -16.54 -28.36
N TYR A 596 54.23 -15.94 -29.55
CA TYR A 596 55.08 -16.27 -30.68
C TYR A 596 55.55 -15.03 -31.43
N GLU A 597 56.74 -15.11 -32.00
CA GLU A 597 57.31 -14.09 -32.87
C GLU A 597 57.34 -14.60 -34.31
N THR A 598 57.05 -13.71 -35.26
CA THR A 598 57.14 -14.03 -36.69
C THR A 598 58.32 -13.28 -37.27
N ASP A 599 59.31 -14.02 -37.77
CA ASP A 599 60.46 -13.44 -38.44
C ASP A 599 60.02 -12.76 -39.75
N ALA A 600 60.35 -11.47 -39.89
CA ALA A 600 59.94 -10.65 -41.02
C ALA A 600 60.51 -11.12 -42.38
N ALA A 601 61.69 -11.76 -42.38
CA ALA A 601 62.37 -12.24 -43.58
C ALA A 601 61.98 -13.67 -43.96
N THR A 602 61.76 -14.55 -42.97
CA THR A 602 61.51 -15.99 -43.23
C THR A 602 60.07 -16.43 -43.01
N GLN A 603 59.20 -15.57 -42.46
CA GLN A 603 57.81 -15.86 -42.08
C GLN A 603 57.67 -17.08 -41.14
N LYS A 604 58.76 -17.49 -40.48
CA LYS A 604 58.77 -18.62 -39.55
C LYS A 604 58.28 -18.14 -38.19
N GLU A 605 57.28 -18.84 -37.65
CA GLU A 605 56.79 -18.62 -36.28
C GLU A 605 57.69 -19.34 -35.28
N THR A 606 58.18 -18.61 -34.27
CA THR A 606 58.91 -19.18 -33.14
C THR A 606 58.13 -18.93 -31.86
N ILE A 607 57.76 -20.00 -31.15
CA ILE A 607 57.07 -19.90 -29.86
C ILE A 607 58.08 -19.47 -28.81
N LEU A 608 57.83 -18.32 -28.19
CA LEU A 608 58.68 -17.74 -27.16
C LEU A 608 58.33 -18.30 -25.77
N ARG A 609 57.03 -18.43 -25.48
CA ARG A 609 56.51 -18.85 -24.17
C ARG A 609 55.04 -19.29 -24.28
N VAL A 610 54.61 -20.16 -23.36
CA VAL A 610 53.19 -20.48 -23.12
C VAL A 610 52.76 -19.80 -21.82
N LEU A 611 51.59 -19.15 -21.83
CA LEU A 611 51.00 -18.47 -20.68
C LEU A 611 49.80 -19.24 -20.15
N GLY A 612 49.72 -19.43 -18.83
CA GLY A 612 48.63 -20.05 -18.10
C GLY A 612 47.90 -19.10 -17.16
N ALA A 613 46.92 -19.63 -16.40
CA ALA A 613 46.15 -18.86 -15.44
C ALA A 613 47.03 -18.10 -14.42
N GLY A 614 46.69 -16.84 -14.16
CA GLY A 614 47.43 -15.92 -13.29
C GLY A 614 48.61 -15.20 -13.97
N GLU A 615 49.00 -15.61 -15.18
CA GLU A 615 50.04 -14.91 -15.93
C GLU A 615 49.46 -13.77 -16.79
N SER A 616 50.29 -12.77 -17.08
CA SER A 616 49.88 -11.59 -17.82
C SER A 616 50.72 -11.33 -19.06
N PHE A 617 50.19 -10.52 -19.98
CA PHE A 617 50.92 -10.08 -21.15
C PHE A 617 50.48 -8.70 -21.65
N GLY A 618 51.43 -8.01 -22.28
CA GLY A 618 51.21 -6.73 -22.94
C GLY A 618 51.40 -5.51 -22.03
N GLU A 619 51.90 -5.69 -20.82
CA GLU A 619 52.20 -4.66 -19.82
C GLU A 619 53.25 -3.68 -20.36
N LEU A 620 54.34 -4.19 -20.92
CA LEU A 620 55.44 -3.38 -21.45
C LEU A 620 54.98 -2.40 -22.52
N ALA A 621 54.17 -2.87 -23.47
CA ALA A 621 53.72 -2.06 -24.60
C ALA A 621 52.70 -1.00 -24.19
N VAL A 622 51.88 -1.27 -23.17
CA VAL A 622 50.94 -0.29 -22.60
C VAL A 622 51.68 0.75 -21.75
N ALA A 623 52.67 0.33 -20.94
CA ALA A 623 53.47 1.20 -20.07
C ALA A 623 54.36 2.18 -20.89
N THR A 624 55.05 1.66 -21.89
CA THR A 624 56.01 2.44 -22.72
C THR A 624 55.37 3.11 -23.94
N ALA A 625 54.06 2.96 -24.14
CA ALA A 625 53.34 3.43 -25.32
C ALA A 625 53.95 2.95 -26.67
N SER A 626 54.54 1.75 -26.67
CA SER A 626 55.20 1.13 -27.82
C SER A 626 54.28 0.13 -28.54
N VAL A 627 54.76 -0.47 -29.62
CA VAL A 627 54.06 -1.53 -30.34
C VAL A 627 54.25 -2.89 -29.65
N ARG A 628 53.38 -3.86 -29.93
CA ARG A 628 53.51 -5.24 -29.45
C ARG A 628 54.81 -5.85 -29.97
N THR A 629 55.60 -6.42 -29.06
CA THR A 629 56.87 -7.09 -29.38
C THR A 629 56.67 -8.51 -29.91
N ALA A 630 55.57 -9.17 -29.55
CA ALA A 630 55.22 -10.51 -30.00
C ALA A 630 53.71 -10.65 -30.22
N SER A 631 53.30 -11.69 -30.96
CA SER A 631 51.90 -12.08 -31.16
C SER A 631 51.47 -13.05 -30.06
N VAL A 632 50.18 -13.05 -29.70
CA VAL A 632 49.62 -14.00 -28.72
C VAL A 632 48.37 -14.65 -29.28
N ARG A 633 48.29 -15.97 -29.26
CA ARG A 633 47.11 -16.74 -29.68
C ARG A 633 46.65 -17.70 -28.59
N ALA A 634 45.35 -17.99 -28.56
CA ALA A 634 44.80 -18.99 -27.65
C ALA A 634 45.15 -20.40 -28.15
N PHE A 635 45.74 -21.23 -27.29
CA PHE A 635 45.98 -22.65 -27.57
C PHE A 635 44.70 -23.46 -27.35
N GLU A 636 43.96 -23.13 -26.29
CA GLU A 636 42.68 -23.73 -25.93
C GLU A 636 41.61 -22.66 -25.62
N GLN A 637 40.38 -23.09 -25.29
CA GLN A 637 39.32 -22.19 -24.87
C GLN A 637 39.77 -21.43 -23.62
N SER A 638 39.97 -20.13 -23.76
CA SER A 638 40.60 -19.31 -22.72
C SER A 638 39.74 -18.11 -22.35
N GLU A 639 39.82 -17.68 -21.09
CA GLU A 639 39.18 -16.48 -20.58
C GLU A 639 40.24 -15.52 -20.04
N LEU A 640 40.11 -14.25 -20.39
CA LEU A 640 41.08 -13.20 -20.11
C LEU A 640 40.40 -12.02 -19.42
N PHE A 641 41.07 -11.45 -18.44
CA PHE A 641 40.74 -10.13 -17.92
C PHE A 641 41.46 -9.07 -18.75
N GLN A 642 40.71 -8.16 -19.34
CA GLN A 642 41.20 -7.06 -20.15
C GLN A 642 41.12 -5.74 -19.36
N ILE A 643 42.25 -5.05 -19.29
CA ILE A 643 42.38 -3.71 -18.69
C ILE A 643 42.77 -2.75 -19.80
N ASP A 644 41.98 -1.70 -20.05
CA ASP A 644 42.30 -0.71 -21.07
C ASP A 644 43.48 0.18 -20.67
N ARG A 645 44.13 0.79 -21.66
CA ARG A 645 45.29 1.65 -21.46
C ARG A 645 45.02 2.78 -20.47
N ASN A 646 43.88 3.47 -20.55
CA ASN A 646 43.59 4.59 -19.66
C ASN A 646 43.49 4.14 -18.21
N THR A 647 42.83 3.01 -17.97
CA THR A 647 42.70 2.39 -16.66
C THR A 647 44.06 1.97 -16.13
N PHE A 648 44.91 1.36 -16.96
CA PHE A 648 46.27 0.96 -16.59
C PHE A 648 47.17 2.16 -16.23
N HIS A 649 47.11 3.25 -17.00
CA HIS A 649 47.89 4.48 -16.72
C HIS A 649 47.44 5.18 -15.44
N LEU A 650 46.15 5.13 -15.10
CA LEU A 650 45.65 5.64 -13.82
C LEU A 650 46.24 4.87 -12.63
N LEU A 651 46.38 3.54 -12.75
CA LEU A 651 47.00 2.71 -11.71
C LEU A 651 48.47 3.07 -11.49
N LEU A 652 49.25 3.16 -12.56
CA LEU A 652 50.66 3.54 -12.49
C LEU A 652 50.84 4.94 -11.90
N ALA A 653 49.93 5.87 -12.17
CA ALA A 653 49.99 7.22 -11.62
C ALA A 653 49.75 7.25 -10.10
N ASP A 654 48.92 6.36 -9.57
CA ASP A 654 48.67 6.26 -8.13
C ASP A 654 49.76 5.46 -7.38
N MET A 655 50.60 4.66 -8.07
CA MET A 655 51.81 4.04 -7.50
C MET A 655 52.95 5.05 -7.25
N ILE A 656 52.94 6.21 -7.91
CA ILE A 656 54.02 7.21 -7.84
C ILE A 656 53.75 8.27 -6.74
N LYS A 657 52.58 8.24 -6.10
CA LYS A 657 52.25 9.08 -4.94
C LYS A 657 52.64 8.38 -3.65
#